data_AF-A0A3S5B9C1-F1
#
_entry.id   AF-A0A3S5B9C1-F1
#
_cell.length_a   1.000
_cell.length_b   1.000
_cell.length_c   1.000
_cell.angle_alpha   90.00
_cell.angle_beta   90.00
_cell.angle_gamma   90.00
#
_symmetry.space_group_name_H-M   'P 1'
#
loop_
_entity.id
_entity.type
_entity.pdbx_description
1 polymer ?
#
loop_
_entity_poly.entity_id
_entity_poly.type
_entity_poly.pdbx_seq_one_letter_code
_entity_poly.pdbx_strand_id
1 'polypeptide(L)'
;MNPKFWLLCFLLVSFHCFASNEEQCGECHSQALNDWLASDHSKAMDVATETTVLGDFNNVTFKHFNQEATFYKKEKGFFVKFREDKKTTSYEVSYVFGHFPLQEYLIKTEDGKMQVFPFAWDSREKSSGGQKWYPIYPDEEIKSQDRLHWLQPLQNWNGMCADCHSSGLKRNYDDEKDAFNTVWNEINVSCQSCHNQIDDSHYANNHSSLKALSESEQQDIGNWLLGKDKKIATWEGPERDNSFMERCFACHSLRTPLTDGITPSEPFLSQFKPSLLTTPQYHVDGQIKDEVYVYGSFLQSKMFEAGVNCNDCHNPHTAKVKVEGNGLCLQCHKASAYDDIKHHHHEPDSQGSQCVNCHMPTNTYMGVDERRDHSFHIPAPQLTEKFGTPNACNSCHEDKGPQWAQDNIDEWHSSSAPSHPAEMNYMLLLSGDTLTLNRHFSLAKNKALPDIKRATVVSLLPASVQTLTYKYAKILANDESPLVRLAFADISFLVDKQRRIELLKTLLADKYKAIRVSAAEQLIASREVALISAKVLDELYEASQQSLWRGEGNLNASLIQANKGNFKKAKDFLEAGISRDPFFEPNYINLANLYRSLGNNALEAATLKKGIDANQHSSLMHYAEGMRLIRSQDLNTAITHFITATDIEPTNSNYLYILSLALDKAGKTQRAIELLKIQSPSVEGRYEVLQLGLALSQKMGLNDEFTYFRKELEKIQRL
;
A
#
# COMPACT_ATOMS: atom_id res chain seq x y z
N MET A 1 -20.64 40.75 -71.67
CA MET A 1 -19.41 39.97 -71.49
C MET A 1 -18.53 40.67 -70.46
N ASN A 2 -18.43 40.12 -69.25
CA ASN A 2 -17.22 40.14 -68.41
C ASN A 2 -17.47 39.34 -67.12
N PRO A 3 -16.60 38.39 -66.75
CA PRO A 3 -16.81 37.49 -65.62
C PRO A 3 -16.30 38.07 -64.29
N LYS A 4 -16.89 37.58 -63.20
CA LYS A 4 -16.60 37.91 -61.81
C LYS A 4 -15.24 37.33 -61.38
N PHE A 5 -14.39 38.19 -60.80
CA PHE A 5 -13.17 37.82 -60.07
C PHE A 5 -13.52 37.11 -58.75
N TRP A 6 -12.92 35.95 -58.52
CA TRP A 6 -12.82 35.31 -57.20
C TRP A 6 -11.46 35.66 -56.59
N LEU A 7 -11.46 36.25 -55.39
CA LEU A 7 -10.26 36.39 -54.56
C LEU A 7 -10.08 35.09 -53.77
N LEU A 8 -8.95 34.40 -53.97
CA LEU A 8 -8.47 33.35 -53.07
C LEU A 8 -7.73 34.01 -51.90
N CYS A 9 -8.27 33.90 -50.68
CA CYS A 9 -7.49 34.11 -49.46
C CYS A 9 -6.78 32.80 -49.08
N PHE A 10 -5.45 32.78 -49.18
CA PHE A 10 -4.63 31.74 -48.57
C PHE A 10 -4.55 32.00 -47.06
N LEU A 11 -5.20 31.14 -46.26
CA LEU A 11 -4.94 31.01 -44.83
C LEU A 11 -3.70 30.14 -44.64
N LEU A 12 -2.58 30.76 -44.27
CA LEU A 12 -1.42 30.07 -43.72
C LEU A 12 -1.81 29.55 -42.32
N VAL A 13 -2.03 28.25 -42.21
CA VAL A 13 -2.10 27.55 -40.92
C VAL A 13 -0.67 27.30 -40.47
N SER A 14 -0.20 28.08 -39.49
CA SER A 14 1.07 27.84 -38.81
C SER A 14 0.91 26.62 -37.89
N PHE A 15 1.38 25.45 -38.32
CA PHE A 15 1.65 24.34 -37.41
C PHE A 15 2.80 24.74 -36.48
N HIS A 16 2.49 25.22 -35.27
CA HIS A 16 3.46 25.17 -34.17
C HIS A 16 3.41 23.74 -33.63
N CYS A 17 4.37 22.92 -34.04
CA CYS A 17 4.70 21.69 -33.34
C CYS A 17 5.27 22.14 -31.98
N PHE A 18 4.48 22.08 -30.91
CA PHE A 18 5.03 22.26 -29.57
C PHE A 18 5.94 21.06 -29.33
N ALA A 19 7.25 21.30 -29.24
CA ALA A 19 8.20 20.31 -28.73
C ALA A 19 7.74 19.85 -27.34
N SER A 20 7.85 18.55 -27.04
CA SER A 20 7.50 18.03 -25.70
C SER A 20 8.37 18.73 -24.63
N ASN A 21 7.93 18.73 -23.36
CA ASN A 21 8.70 19.39 -22.31
C ASN A 21 10.07 18.70 -22.13
N GLU A 22 10.15 17.39 -22.35
CA GLU A 22 11.39 16.62 -22.44
C GLU A 22 12.37 17.15 -23.50
N GLU A 23 11.90 17.43 -24.72
CA GLU A 23 12.73 17.95 -25.82
C GLU A 23 13.33 19.31 -25.47
N GLN A 24 12.57 20.16 -24.77
CA GLN A 24 13.04 21.46 -24.29
C GLN A 24 14.16 21.31 -23.24
N CYS A 25 14.03 20.36 -22.31
CA CYS A 25 15.10 20.04 -21.37
C CYS A 25 16.36 19.52 -22.09
N GLY A 26 16.16 18.72 -23.15
CA GLY A 26 17.23 18.10 -23.94
C GLY A 26 18.16 19.07 -24.65
N GLU A 27 17.66 20.26 -25.02
CA GLU A 27 18.47 21.29 -25.68
C GLU A 27 19.69 21.71 -24.83
N CYS A 28 19.52 21.74 -23.51
CA CYS A 28 20.58 22.07 -22.55
C CYS A 28 21.14 20.83 -21.82
N HIS A 29 20.33 19.77 -21.65
CA HIS A 29 20.66 18.60 -20.83
C HIS A 29 20.68 17.28 -21.63
N SER A 30 21.30 17.31 -22.82
CA SER A 30 21.32 16.18 -23.76
C SER A 30 21.72 14.82 -23.16
N GLN A 31 22.75 14.77 -22.30
CA GLN A 31 23.14 13.50 -21.66
C GLN A 31 22.07 12.96 -20.71
N ALA A 32 21.49 13.83 -19.87
CA ALA A 32 20.43 13.43 -18.94
C ALA A 32 19.17 12.96 -19.70
N LEU A 33 18.83 13.64 -20.80
CA LEU A 33 17.75 13.21 -21.68
C LEU A 33 18.04 11.84 -22.29
N ASN A 34 19.23 11.61 -22.84
CA ASN A 34 19.61 10.32 -23.42
C ASN A 34 19.57 9.18 -22.39
N ASP A 35 20.09 9.43 -21.18
CA ASP A 35 20.06 8.48 -20.07
C ASP A 35 18.62 8.15 -19.66
N TRP A 36 17.77 9.18 -19.59
CA TRP A 36 16.37 9.04 -19.24
C TRP A 36 15.56 8.29 -20.30
N LEU A 37 15.71 8.59 -21.59
CA LEU A 37 15.04 7.88 -22.70
C LEU A 37 15.32 6.37 -22.72
N ALA A 38 16.46 5.94 -22.19
CA ALA A 38 16.80 4.52 -22.07
C ALA A 38 16.20 3.84 -20.82
N SER A 39 15.78 4.62 -19.83
CA SER A 39 15.31 4.15 -18.52
C SER A 39 13.91 3.55 -18.56
N ASP A 40 13.59 2.74 -17.54
CA ASP A 40 12.24 2.22 -17.35
C ASP A 40 11.25 3.31 -16.92
N HIS A 41 11.72 4.43 -16.36
CA HIS A 41 10.90 5.60 -16.04
C HIS A 41 10.31 6.27 -17.28
N SER A 42 11.12 6.44 -18.34
CA SER A 42 10.62 6.98 -19.63
C SER A 42 9.61 6.05 -20.29
N LYS A 43 9.76 4.73 -20.07
CA LYS A 43 8.90 3.68 -20.64
C LYS A 43 7.78 3.25 -19.70
N ALA A 44 7.59 3.94 -18.57
CA ALA A 44 6.63 3.56 -17.54
C ALA A 44 5.19 3.52 -18.07
N MET A 45 4.90 4.30 -19.12
CA MET A 45 3.66 4.28 -19.88
C MET A 45 3.85 5.03 -21.21
N ASP A 46 3.15 4.60 -22.26
CA ASP A 46 3.20 5.22 -23.59
C ASP A 46 1.91 4.97 -24.39
N VAL A 47 1.67 5.75 -25.45
CA VAL A 47 0.61 5.50 -26.43
C VAL A 47 0.86 4.15 -27.09
N ALA A 48 -0.21 3.36 -27.27
CA ALA A 48 -0.09 2.07 -27.95
C ALA A 48 0.18 2.26 -29.44
N THR A 49 1.41 1.94 -29.88
CA THR A 49 1.88 2.06 -31.26
C THR A 49 2.71 0.83 -31.63
N GLU A 50 3.09 0.71 -32.91
CA GLU A 50 3.94 -0.39 -33.38
C GLU A 50 5.32 -0.45 -32.71
N THR A 51 5.82 0.67 -32.17
CA THR A 51 7.12 0.74 -31.52
C THR A 51 7.07 0.54 -30.01
N THR A 52 5.90 0.74 -29.38
CA THR A 52 5.73 0.72 -27.92
C THR A 52 5.04 -0.55 -27.41
N VAL A 53 4.20 -1.19 -28.24
CA VAL A 53 3.56 -2.47 -27.91
C VAL A 53 4.54 -3.62 -28.08
N LEU A 54 4.86 -4.28 -26.97
CA LEU A 54 5.72 -5.47 -26.92
C LEU A 54 4.93 -6.77 -27.13
N GLY A 55 3.63 -6.77 -26.83
CA GLY A 55 2.78 -7.95 -26.90
C GLY A 55 2.51 -8.45 -28.32
N ASP A 56 2.22 -9.75 -28.42
CA ASP A 56 1.83 -10.37 -29.69
C ASP A 56 0.36 -10.08 -30.01
N PHE A 57 0.12 -9.19 -30.98
CA PHE A 57 -1.20 -8.87 -31.53
C PHE A 57 -1.40 -9.45 -32.95
N ASN A 58 -0.75 -10.58 -33.28
CA ASN A 58 -0.87 -11.22 -34.60
C ASN A 58 -2.05 -12.21 -34.69
N ASN A 59 -3.24 -11.80 -34.23
CA ASN A 59 -4.46 -12.63 -34.16
C ASN A 59 -4.33 -13.85 -33.24
N VAL A 60 -3.63 -13.69 -32.12
CA VAL A 60 -3.46 -14.75 -31.12
C VAL A 60 -4.61 -14.74 -30.12
N THR A 61 -5.00 -15.93 -29.66
CA THR A 61 -6.05 -16.09 -28.66
C THR A 61 -5.45 -16.64 -27.36
N PHE A 62 -5.68 -15.94 -26.26
CA PHE A 62 -5.36 -16.37 -24.91
C PHE A 62 -6.66 -16.72 -24.15
N LYS A 63 -6.60 -17.75 -23.31
CA LYS A 63 -7.75 -18.21 -22.52
C LYS A 63 -7.34 -18.36 -21.06
N HIS A 64 -8.20 -17.91 -20.18
CA HIS A 64 -8.04 -18.05 -18.74
C HIS A 64 -9.42 -18.28 -18.12
N PHE A 65 -9.64 -19.42 -17.47
CA PHE A 65 -10.96 -19.86 -17.00
C PHE A 65 -12.07 -19.66 -18.06
N ASN A 66 -13.07 -18.82 -17.77
CA ASN A 66 -14.19 -18.50 -18.64
C ASN A 66 -13.93 -17.31 -19.59
N GLN A 67 -12.77 -16.67 -19.48
CA GLN A 67 -12.34 -15.51 -20.26
C GLN A 67 -11.55 -15.95 -21.50
N GLU A 68 -11.84 -15.34 -22.65
CA GLU A 68 -11.11 -15.55 -23.90
C GLU A 68 -10.81 -14.19 -24.55
N ALA A 69 -9.53 -13.88 -24.74
CA ALA A 69 -9.06 -12.66 -25.40
C ALA A 69 -8.39 -13.01 -26.73
N THR A 70 -8.83 -12.38 -27.82
CA THR A 70 -8.11 -12.42 -29.10
C THR A 70 -7.48 -11.07 -29.37
N PHE A 71 -6.15 -11.03 -29.48
CA PHE A 71 -5.35 -9.83 -29.68
C PHE A 71 -5.02 -9.67 -31.16
N TYR A 72 -5.42 -8.55 -31.75
CA TYR A 72 -5.27 -8.32 -33.18
C TYR A 72 -4.98 -6.85 -33.49
N LYS A 73 -4.34 -6.60 -34.64
CA LYS A 73 -4.17 -5.27 -35.21
C LYS A 73 -5.29 -4.97 -36.19
N LYS A 74 -5.76 -3.72 -36.21
CA LYS A 74 -6.68 -3.21 -37.23
C LYS A 74 -6.23 -1.81 -37.63
N GLU A 75 -5.95 -1.61 -38.92
CA GLU A 75 -5.32 -0.39 -39.43
C GLU A 75 -4.00 -0.10 -38.69
N LYS A 76 -3.90 1.03 -37.98
CA LYS A 76 -2.74 1.39 -37.14
C LYS A 76 -2.96 1.15 -35.64
N GLY A 77 -4.12 0.63 -35.24
CA GLY A 77 -4.51 0.43 -33.85
C GLY A 77 -4.40 -1.01 -33.38
N PHE A 78 -4.35 -1.17 -32.06
CA PHE A 78 -4.28 -2.45 -31.35
C PHE A 78 -5.62 -2.74 -30.68
N PHE A 79 -6.13 -3.95 -30.86
CA PHE A 79 -7.47 -4.31 -30.40
C PHE A 79 -7.48 -5.66 -29.68
N VAL A 80 -8.39 -5.76 -28.72
CA VAL A 80 -8.69 -7.01 -28.01
C VAL A 80 -10.16 -7.34 -28.18
N LYS A 81 -10.46 -8.50 -28.77
CA LYS A 81 -11.79 -9.09 -28.76
C LYS A 81 -11.89 -9.98 -27.53
N PHE A 82 -12.59 -9.51 -26.51
CA PHE A 82 -12.69 -10.15 -25.21
C PHE A 82 -14.08 -10.77 -25.03
N ARG A 83 -14.11 -12.04 -24.61
CA ARG A 83 -15.32 -12.78 -24.26
C ARG A 83 -15.29 -13.18 -22.80
N GLU A 84 -16.31 -12.76 -22.06
CA GLU A 84 -16.60 -13.13 -20.68
C GLU A 84 -18.11 -13.30 -20.51
N ASP A 85 -18.57 -14.25 -19.69
CA ASP A 85 -20.00 -14.48 -19.40
C ASP A 85 -20.93 -14.52 -20.63
N LYS A 86 -20.44 -15.13 -21.73
CA LYS A 86 -21.09 -15.24 -23.04
C LYS A 86 -21.29 -13.91 -23.79
N LYS A 87 -20.84 -12.78 -23.25
CA LYS A 87 -20.75 -11.49 -23.93
C LYS A 87 -19.41 -11.40 -24.65
N THR A 88 -19.39 -10.81 -25.84
CA THR A 88 -18.15 -10.53 -26.57
C THR A 88 -18.12 -9.07 -26.95
N THR A 89 -17.06 -8.38 -26.55
CA THR A 89 -16.84 -6.96 -26.82
C THR A 89 -15.46 -6.80 -27.47
N SER A 90 -15.30 -5.81 -28.34
CA SER A 90 -13.99 -5.44 -28.88
C SER A 90 -13.58 -4.10 -28.29
N TYR A 91 -12.36 -4.05 -27.75
CA TYR A 91 -11.79 -2.86 -27.13
C TYR A 91 -10.56 -2.42 -27.91
N GLU A 92 -10.37 -1.12 -28.05
CA GLU A 92 -9.13 -0.52 -28.51
C GLU A 92 -8.18 -0.35 -27.33
N VAL A 93 -6.93 -0.77 -27.51
CA VAL A 93 -5.86 -0.53 -26.56
C VAL A 93 -5.34 0.88 -26.81
N SER A 94 -5.53 1.76 -25.83
CA SER A 94 -5.14 3.17 -25.94
C SER A 94 -3.69 3.41 -25.53
N TYR A 95 -3.23 2.71 -24.49
CA TYR A 95 -1.89 2.88 -23.93
C TYR A 95 -1.29 1.54 -23.52
N VAL A 96 0.03 1.49 -23.51
CA VAL A 96 0.81 0.47 -22.80
C VAL A 96 1.21 1.01 -21.43
N PHE A 97 1.17 0.16 -20.42
CA PHE A 97 1.43 0.49 -19.02
C PHE A 97 2.48 -0.50 -18.49
N GLY A 98 3.61 0.00 -17.99
CA GLY A 98 4.77 -0.86 -17.69
C GLY A 98 5.59 -1.27 -18.93
N HIS A 99 6.79 -1.78 -18.67
CA HIS A 99 7.77 -2.14 -19.70
C HIS A 99 8.42 -3.51 -19.46
N PHE A 100 9.01 -3.69 -18.27
CA PHE A 100 9.70 -4.90 -17.86
C PHE A 100 9.50 -5.14 -16.35
N PRO A 101 9.25 -6.39 -15.91
CA PRO A 101 9.10 -7.60 -16.72
C PRO A 101 7.70 -7.78 -17.33
N LEU A 102 6.76 -6.90 -17.00
CA LEU A 102 5.38 -6.94 -17.48
C LEU A 102 5.02 -5.65 -18.21
N GLN A 103 4.27 -5.81 -19.31
CA GLN A 103 3.57 -4.73 -19.99
C GLN A 103 2.07 -5.03 -19.96
N GLU A 104 1.32 -4.14 -19.33
CA GLU A 104 -0.14 -4.14 -19.26
C GLU A 104 -0.72 -3.15 -20.28
N TYR A 105 -2.04 -3.16 -20.42
CA TYR A 105 -2.74 -2.47 -21.50
C TYR A 105 -3.93 -1.70 -20.97
N LEU A 106 -4.02 -0.41 -21.30
CA LEU A 106 -5.14 0.43 -20.86
C LEU A 106 -6.21 0.55 -21.93
N ILE A 107 -7.45 0.39 -21.50
CA ILE A 107 -8.65 0.58 -22.32
C ILE A 107 -9.39 1.81 -21.81
N LYS A 108 -9.65 2.76 -22.72
CA LYS A 108 -10.58 3.86 -22.47
C LYS A 108 -12.00 3.31 -22.49
N THR A 109 -12.72 3.47 -21.39
CA THR A 109 -14.14 3.16 -21.28
C THR A 109 -14.97 4.44 -21.29
N GLU A 110 -16.26 4.33 -20.97
CA GLU A 110 -17.15 5.49 -20.86
C GLU A 110 -16.69 6.46 -19.75
N ASP A 111 -17.16 7.71 -19.83
CA ASP A 111 -16.97 8.75 -18.81
C ASP A 111 -15.50 9.05 -18.43
N GLY A 112 -14.57 8.85 -19.37
CA GLY A 112 -13.14 9.19 -19.21
C GLY A 112 -12.36 8.23 -18.31
N LYS A 113 -12.98 7.13 -17.88
CA LYS A 113 -12.32 6.06 -17.13
C LYS A 113 -11.35 5.29 -18.04
N MET A 114 -10.15 5.06 -17.54
CA MET A 114 -9.16 4.17 -18.13
C MET A 114 -8.99 2.95 -17.23
N GLN A 115 -9.20 1.77 -17.80
CA GLN A 115 -9.15 0.51 -17.09
C GLN A 115 -7.94 -0.31 -17.53
N VAL A 116 -7.27 -0.95 -16.58
CA VAL A 116 -6.20 -1.90 -16.84
C VAL A 116 -6.83 -3.21 -17.30
N PHE A 117 -6.47 -3.69 -18.49
CA PHE A 117 -6.95 -4.96 -19.03
C PHE A 117 -6.37 -6.13 -18.21
N PRO A 118 -7.15 -7.20 -17.91
CA PRO A 118 -6.76 -8.20 -16.92
C PRO A 118 -5.63 -9.15 -17.38
N PHE A 119 -5.19 -9.06 -18.64
CA PHE A 119 -4.09 -9.85 -19.18
C PHE A 119 -2.91 -8.94 -19.57
N ALA A 120 -1.74 -9.29 -19.07
CA ALA A 120 -0.48 -8.62 -19.34
C ALA A 120 0.39 -9.44 -20.30
N TRP A 121 1.41 -8.79 -20.85
CA TRP A 121 2.48 -9.42 -21.60
C TRP A 121 3.73 -9.54 -20.75
N ASP A 122 4.22 -10.78 -20.59
CA ASP A 122 5.52 -11.07 -20.00
C ASP A 122 6.61 -10.72 -21.02
N SER A 123 7.28 -9.58 -20.81
CA SER A 123 8.29 -9.03 -21.72
C SER A 123 9.68 -9.60 -21.50
N ARG A 124 9.85 -10.52 -20.54
CA ARG A 124 11.13 -11.21 -20.32
C ARG A 124 11.51 -12.06 -21.52
N GLU A 125 12.78 -12.43 -21.59
CA GLU A 125 13.30 -13.32 -22.61
C GLU A 125 12.62 -14.70 -22.58
N LYS A 126 12.51 -15.35 -23.75
CA LYS A 126 11.92 -16.70 -23.86
C LYS A 126 12.64 -17.73 -22.99
N SER A 127 13.96 -17.59 -22.81
CA SER A 127 14.77 -18.45 -21.96
C SER A 127 14.37 -18.38 -20.48
N SER A 128 13.79 -17.26 -20.06
CA SER A 128 13.26 -17.04 -18.70
C SER A 128 11.76 -17.31 -18.59
N GLY A 129 11.17 -17.92 -19.63
CA GLY A 129 9.74 -18.25 -19.69
C GLY A 129 8.84 -17.10 -20.11
N GLY A 130 9.38 -15.97 -20.58
CA GLY A 130 8.63 -14.81 -21.06
C GLY A 130 8.23 -14.86 -22.53
N GLN A 131 7.94 -13.70 -23.10
CA GLN A 131 7.33 -13.49 -24.43
C GLN A 131 5.99 -14.22 -24.58
N LYS A 132 5.09 -14.02 -23.61
CA LYS A 132 3.77 -14.67 -23.58
C LYS A 132 2.72 -13.81 -22.88
N TRP A 133 1.46 -14.06 -23.22
CA TRP A 133 0.30 -13.54 -22.49
C TRP A 133 0.16 -14.22 -21.12
N TYR A 134 -0.19 -13.44 -20.10
CA TYR A 134 -0.27 -13.88 -18.72
C TYR A 134 -1.46 -13.18 -18.01
N PRO A 135 -2.27 -13.90 -17.21
CA PRO A 135 -3.36 -13.31 -16.43
C PRO A 135 -2.84 -12.78 -15.10
N ILE A 136 -3.21 -11.55 -14.72
CA ILE A 136 -2.77 -10.93 -13.45
C ILE A 136 -3.14 -11.80 -12.24
N TYR A 137 -4.29 -12.46 -12.30
CA TYR A 137 -4.76 -13.43 -11.29
C TYR A 137 -4.70 -14.86 -11.86
N PRO A 138 -3.57 -15.58 -11.74
CA PRO A 138 -3.37 -16.88 -12.38
C PRO A 138 -4.17 -18.02 -11.74
N ASP A 139 -4.44 -17.94 -10.43
CA ASP A 139 -5.04 -19.04 -9.67
C ASP A 139 -6.52 -18.79 -9.34
N GLU A 140 -7.09 -17.67 -9.79
CA GLU A 140 -8.43 -17.22 -9.43
C GLU A 140 -9.29 -16.87 -10.65
N GLU A 141 -10.56 -17.27 -10.62
CA GLU A 141 -11.56 -16.85 -11.60
C GLU A 141 -12.22 -15.55 -11.14
N ILE A 142 -11.73 -14.41 -11.65
CA ILE A 142 -12.32 -13.10 -11.35
C ILE A 142 -13.55 -12.87 -12.24
N LYS A 143 -14.74 -13.00 -11.63
CA LYS A 143 -16.04 -12.88 -12.32
C LYS A 143 -16.46 -11.43 -12.45
N SER A 144 -17.46 -11.16 -13.30
CA SER A 144 -18.04 -9.81 -13.44
C SER A 144 -18.67 -9.26 -12.14
N GLN A 145 -18.94 -10.13 -11.16
CA GLN A 145 -19.50 -9.81 -9.86
C GLN A 145 -18.45 -9.82 -8.75
N ASP A 146 -17.22 -9.48 -9.11
CA ASP A 146 -16.08 -9.42 -8.20
C ASP A 146 -15.51 -8.01 -8.17
N ARG A 147 -15.09 -7.54 -6.99
CA ARG A 147 -14.47 -6.22 -6.80
C ARG A 147 -13.14 -6.09 -7.55
N LEU A 148 -12.45 -7.19 -7.81
CA LEU A 148 -11.19 -7.23 -8.56
C LEU A 148 -11.38 -7.29 -10.07
N HIS A 149 -12.62 -7.36 -10.56
CA HIS A 149 -12.89 -7.37 -12.00
C HIS A 149 -12.36 -6.11 -12.67
N TRP A 150 -11.83 -6.24 -13.88
CA TRP A 150 -11.11 -5.18 -14.61
C TRP A 150 -11.94 -3.93 -14.93
N LEU A 151 -13.27 -4.01 -14.85
CA LEU A 151 -14.15 -2.83 -14.99
C LEU A 151 -14.49 -2.16 -13.67
N GLN A 152 -14.06 -2.72 -12.53
CA GLN A 152 -14.28 -2.16 -11.21
C GLN A 152 -13.26 -1.07 -10.86
N PRO A 153 -13.56 -0.21 -9.87
CA PRO A 153 -12.67 0.89 -9.49
C PRO A 153 -11.23 0.46 -9.17
N LEU A 154 -11.02 -0.73 -8.58
CA LEU A 154 -9.67 -1.16 -8.19
C LEU A 154 -8.72 -1.39 -9.38
N GLN A 155 -9.25 -1.43 -10.60
CA GLN A 155 -8.49 -1.60 -11.84
C GLN A 155 -8.45 -0.30 -12.67
N ASN A 156 -8.92 0.80 -12.09
CA ASN A 156 -8.96 2.11 -12.73
C ASN A 156 -7.61 2.83 -12.62
N TRP A 157 -7.00 3.10 -13.77
CA TRP A 157 -5.72 3.78 -13.87
C TRP A 157 -5.78 5.23 -13.35
N ASN A 158 -6.85 5.99 -13.65
CA ASN A 158 -6.95 7.40 -13.27
C ASN A 158 -6.83 7.58 -11.74
N GLY A 159 -7.51 6.71 -11.00
CA GLY A 159 -7.53 6.69 -9.55
C GLY A 159 -6.29 6.07 -8.93
N MET A 160 -5.89 4.89 -9.40
CA MET A 160 -4.89 4.04 -8.75
C MET A 160 -3.44 4.31 -9.18
N CYS A 161 -3.22 4.64 -10.45
CA CYS A 161 -1.88 4.53 -11.07
C CYS A 161 -1.35 5.86 -11.59
N ALA A 162 -2.24 6.75 -12.05
CA ALA A 162 -1.86 7.94 -12.81
C ALA A 162 -0.85 8.85 -12.10
N ASP A 163 -0.91 8.99 -10.76
CA ASP A 163 0.02 9.82 -9.99
C ASP A 163 1.48 9.40 -10.20
N CYS A 164 1.74 8.09 -10.24
CA CYS A 164 3.09 7.55 -10.39
C CYS A 164 3.53 7.43 -11.85
N HIS A 165 2.59 7.44 -12.80
CA HIS A 165 2.84 7.13 -14.22
C HIS A 165 2.57 8.32 -15.15
N SER A 166 2.55 9.53 -14.60
CA SER A 166 2.43 10.76 -15.39
C SER A 166 3.05 11.93 -14.64
N SER A 167 3.25 13.05 -15.34
CA SER A 167 3.69 14.31 -14.74
C SER A 167 2.62 15.39 -14.84
N GLY A 168 2.60 16.29 -13.85
CA GLY A 168 1.62 17.39 -13.82
C GLY A 168 0.16 16.91 -13.75
N LEU A 169 -0.09 15.70 -13.22
CA LEU A 169 -1.42 15.11 -13.19
C LEU A 169 -2.44 16.00 -12.46
N LYS A 170 -3.61 16.12 -13.07
CA LYS A 170 -4.87 16.47 -12.40
C LYS A 170 -5.92 15.44 -12.77
N ARG A 171 -6.44 14.72 -11.78
CA ARG A 171 -7.49 13.71 -12.00
C ARG A 171 -8.78 14.34 -12.49
N ASN A 172 -9.12 15.52 -11.97
CA ASN A 172 -10.39 16.23 -12.22
C ASN A 172 -11.58 15.27 -12.21
N TYR A 173 -11.71 14.49 -11.13
CA TYR A 173 -12.83 13.59 -10.94
C TYR A 173 -14.09 14.41 -10.59
N ASP A 174 -15.14 14.26 -11.39
CA ASP A 174 -16.47 14.85 -11.17
C ASP A 174 -17.33 13.81 -10.46
N ASP A 175 -17.57 14.02 -9.17
CA ASP A 175 -18.34 13.09 -8.36
C ASP A 175 -19.83 13.12 -8.71
N GLU A 176 -20.39 14.22 -9.19
CA GLU A 176 -21.80 14.25 -9.62
C GLU A 176 -22.03 13.37 -10.85
N LYS A 177 -21.06 13.32 -11.76
CA LYS A 177 -21.15 12.54 -13.01
C LYS A 177 -20.49 11.16 -12.95
N ASP A 178 -19.72 10.86 -11.90
CA ASP A 178 -18.84 9.67 -11.85
C ASP A 178 -17.92 9.58 -13.09
N ALA A 179 -17.30 10.71 -13.41
CA ALA A 179 -16.51 10.88 -14.62
C ALA A 179 -15.12 11.44 -14.32
N PHE A 180 -14.12 11.00 -15.08
CA PHE A 180 -12.78 11.56 -15.02
C PHE A 180 -12.54 12.50 -16.21
N ASN A 181 -12.03 13.70 -15.94
CA ASN A 181 -11.44 14.57 -16.96
C ASN A 181 -9.93 14.70 -16.72
N THR A 182 -9.28 13.55 -16.61
CA THR A 182 -7.88 13.47 -16.23
C THR A 182 -6.98 14.09 -17.29
N VAL A 183 -6.12 15.00 -16.84
CA VAL A 183 -5.11 15.67 -17.68
C VAL A 183 -3.74 15.52 -17.04
N TRP A 184 -2.72 15.53 -17.88
CA TRP A 184 -1.31 15.44 -17.50
C TRP A 184 -0.49 16.26 -18.49
N ASN A 185 0.74 16.58 -18.10
CA ASN A 185 1.72 17.19 -18.98
C ASN A 185 2.35 16.13 -19.88
N GLU A 186 2.88 15.05 -19.27
CA GLU A 186 3.51 13.92 -19.96
C GLU A 186 3.01 12.60 -19.34
N ILE A 187 2.92 11.55 -20.16
CA ILE A 187 2.22 10.30 -19.82
C ILE A 187 3.15 9.22 -19.26
N ASN A 188 4.29 9.63 -18.72
CA ASN A 188 5.33 8.79 -18.15
C ASN A 188 5.96 9.48 -16.93
N VAL A 189 7.01 8.86 -16.36
CA VAL A 189 7.83 9.49 -15.31
C VAL A 189 8.87 10.40 -15.98
N SER A 190 8.43 11.60 -16.35
CA SER A 190 9.22 12.62 -17.06
C SER A 190 10.19 13.41 -16.15
N CYS A 191 10.94 14.34 -16.72
CA CYS A 191 11.77 15.30 -15.99
C CYS A 191 10.95 16.07 -14.92
N GLN A 192 9.71 16.45 -15.25
CA GLN A 192 8.83 17.21 -14.36
C GLN A 192 8.27 16.38 -13.19
N SER A 193 8.39 15.06 -13.24
CA SER A 193 8.03 14.19 -12.12
C SER A 193 9.01 14.33 -10.95
N CYS A 194 10.24 14.79 -11.21
CA CYS A 194 11.29 14.95 -10.18
C CYS A 194 11.81 16.40 -10.05
N HIS A 195 11.70 17.20 -11.12
CA HIS A 195 12.09 18.61 -11.14
C HIS A 195 10.84 19.49 -11.17
N ASN A 196 10.86 20.61 -10.45
CA ASN A 196 9.73 21.54 -10.43
C ASN A 196 9.51 22.15 -11.82
N GLN A 197 8.34 22.76 -12.01
CA GLN A 197 8.10 23.58 -13.19
C GLN A 197 9.16 24.68 -13.29
N ILE A 198 9.67 24.86 -14.50
CA ILE A 198 10.75 25.78 -14.81
C ILE A 198 10.24 27.21 -14.65
N ASP A 199 10.91 28.01 -13.81
CA ASP A 199 10.68 29.46 -13.74
C ASP A 199 11.82 30.24 -14.42
N ASP A 200 11.67 31.55 -14.54
CA ASP A 200 12.66 32.42 -15.18
C ASP A 200 14.05 32.35 -14.50
N SER A 201 14.11 31.92 -13.23
CA SER A 201 15.38 31.78 -12.50
C SER A 201 16.23 30.61 -13.00
N HIS A 202 15.61 29.57 -13.56
CA HIS A 202 16.31 28.46 -14.20
C HIS A 202 17.11 28.92 -15.43
N TYR A 203 16.58 29.89 -16.19
CA TYR A 203 17.24 30.48 -17.36
C TYR A 203 18.15 31.67 -17.02
N ALA A 204 17.98 32.28 -15.84
CA ALA A 204 18.72 33.47 -15.43
C ALA A 204 20.24 33.24 -15.29
N ASN A 205 20.68 31.98 -15.22
CA ASN A 205 22.08 31.58 -15.16
C ASN A 205 22.59 30.96 -16.48
N ASN A 206 22.20 31.52 -17.63
CA ASN A 206 22.66 31.13 -18.97
C ASN A 206 24.14 31.49 -19.25
N HIS A 207 25.03 31.14 -18.33
CA HIS A 207 26.46 31.04 -18.59
C HIS A 207 26.80 29.56 -18.73
N SER A 208 27.51 29.21 -19.80
CA SER A 208 28.00 27.86 -20.05
C SER A 208 28.60 27.27 -18.77
N SER A 209 27.95 26.26 -18.19
CA SER A 209 28.46 25.49 -17.06
C SER A 209 29.48 24.45 -17.54
N LEU A 210 30.48 24.89 -18.31
CA LEU A 210 31.82 24.32 -18.19
C LEU A 210 32.53 25.08 -17.06
N LYS A 211 31.97 24.99 -15.86
CA LYS A 211 32.74 25.16 -14.63
C LYS A 211 32.70 23.83 -13.93
N ALA A 212 33.89 23.36 -13.57
CA ALA A 212 34.05 22.26 -12.64
C ALA A 212 33.07 22.44 -11.47
N LEU A 213 32.57 21.31 -10.97
CA LEU A 213 31.82 21.17 -9.72
C LEU A 213 32.16 22.33 -8.75
N SER A 214 31.16 22.96 -8.14
CA SER A 214 31.41 23.96 -7.09
C SER A 214 32.37 23.40 -6.02
N GLU A 215 33.10 24.24 -5.29
CA GLU A 215 34.01 23.78 -4.23
C GLU A 215 33.29 22.86 -3.22
N SER A 216 31.99 23.06 -2.97
CA SER A 216 31.14 22.16 -2.19
C SER A 216 30.83 20.84 -2.90
N GLU A 217 30.51 20.86 -4.19
CA GLU A 217 30.28 19.64 -4.98
C GLU A 217 31.57 18.83 -5.22
N GLN A 218 32.75 19.48 -5.24
CA GLN A 218 34.07 18.82 -5.25
C GLN A 218 34.43 18.25 -3.87
N GLN A 219 34.03 18.92 -2.79
CA GLN A 219 34.21 18.42 -1.43
C GLN A 219 33.29 17.24 -1.10
N ASP A 220 32.10 17.15 -1.71
CA ASP A 220 31.17 16.04 -1.51
C ASP A 220 31.52 14.78 -2.30
N ILE A 221 32.49 14.85 -3.22
CA ILE A 221 33.10 13.65 -3.83
C ILE A 221 34.13 13.09 -2.85
N GLY A 222 33.73 12.06 -2.11
CA GLY A 222 34.63 11.26 -1.27
C GLY A 222 34.46 11.41 0.23
N ASN A 223 33.41 12.08 0.72
CA ASN A 223 33.17 12.22 2.18
C ASN A 223 32.69 10.94 2.88
N TRP A 224 32.30 9.92 2.11
CA TRP A 224 32.18 8.55 2.63
C TRP A 224 33.58 7.95 2.76
N LEU A 225 34.19 8.12 3.93
CA LEU A 225 35.57 7.73 4.16
C LEU A 225 35.66 6.41 4.92
N LEU A 226 36.33 5.43 4.30
CA LEU A 226 36.73 4.21 4.99
C LEU A 226 38.00 4.47 5.79
N GLY A 227 37.84 4.74 7.10
CA GLY A 227 38.98 4.92 8.01
C GLY A 227 39.93 3.71 8.01
N LYS A 228 41.22 3.94 8.25
CA LYS A 228 42.30 2.94 8.12
C LYS A 228 42.01 1.60 8.82
N ASP A 229 41.38 1.65 10.00
CA ASP A 229 41.05 0.50 10.83
C ASP A 229 39.54 0.19 10.87
N LYS A 230 38.72 0.89 10.07
CA LYS A 230 37.28 0.67 9.97
C LYS A 230 36.95 -0.34 8.87
N LYS A 231 35.84 -1.07 9.04
CA LYS A 231 35.30 -1.99 8.02
C LYS A 231 34.19 -1.35 7.16
N ILE A 232 33.57 -0.28 7.66
CA ILE A 232 32.46 0.43 7.03
C ILE A 232 32.81 1.91 7.01
N ALA A 233 32.55 2.58 5.88
CA ALA A 233 32.73 4.02 5.72
C ALA A 233 31.74 4.82 6.56
N THR A 234 32.14 6.00 6.99
CA THR A 234 31.28 6.96 7.67
C THR A 234 31.34 8.30 6.96
N TRP A 235 30.22 9.02 6.94
CA TRP A 235 30.17 10.37 6.39
C TRP A 235 30.96 11.35 7.28
N GLU A 236 31.93 12.05 6.71
CA GLU A 236 32.77 13.04 7.41
C GLU A 236 32.52 14.49 6.97
N GLY A 237 31.41 14.76 6.26
CA GLY A 237 30.99 16.09 5.80
C GLY A 237 29.93 16.77 6.68
N PRO A 238 29.39 17.94 6.26
CA PRO A 238 28.25 18.59 6.92
C PRO A 238 26.99 17.73 6.90
N GLU A 239 25.98 18.06 7.70
CA GLU A 239 24.69 17.36 7.67
C GLU A 239 24.12 17.32 6.23
N ARG A 240 23.79 16.12 5.75
CA ARG A 240 23.32 15.92 4.37
C ARG A 240 21.89 16.41 4.22
N ASP A 241 21.63 17.25 3.23
CA ASP A 241 20.27 17.55 2.80
C ASP A 241 19.69 16.40 1.98
N ASN A 242 18.89 15.59 2.66
CA ASN A 242 18.24 14.42 2.11
C ASN A 242 16.77 14.69 1.69
N SER A 243 16.34 15.95 1.66
CA SER A 243 14.95 16.35 1.35
C SER A 243 14.48 15.94 -0.05
N PHE A 244 15.39 15.75 -1.00
CA PHE A 244 15.02 15.30 -2.35
C PHE A 244 14.41 13.89 -2.36
N MET A 245 14.74 13.03 -1.39
CA MET A 245 14.23 11.65 -1.32
C MET A 245 12.71 11.60 -1.19
N GLU A 246 12.10 12.64 -0.63
CA GLU A 246 10.65 12.79 -0.52
C GLU A 246 9.96 12.65 -1.90
N ARG A 247 10.65 13.04 -2.98
CA ARG A 247 10.20 12.88 -4.38
C ARG A 247 10.23 11.43 -4.83
N CYS A 248 11.27 10.68 -4.47
CA CYS A 248 11.35 9.26 -4.75
C CYS A 248 10.24 8.51 -3.99
N PHE A 249 10.03 8.86 -2.73
CA PHE A 249 9.00 8.27 -1.88
C PHE A 249 7.59 8.58 -2.37
N ALA A 250 7.39 9.71 -3.05
CA ALA A 250 6.11 10.07 -3.66
C ALA A 250 5.64 9.07 -4.71
N CYS A 251 6.47 8.15 -5.22
CA CYS A 251 6.04 7.03 -6.06
C CYS A 251 6.38 5.67 -5.45
N HIS A 252 7.57 5.51 -4.86
CA HIS A 252 8.07 4.25 -4.30
C HIS A 252 7.55 3.96 -2.88
N SER A 253 6.25 4.14 -2.66
CA SER A 253 5.57 3.81 -1.41
C SER A 253 4.09 3.46 -1.65
N LEU A 254 3.57 2.50 -0.87
CA LEU A 254 2.13 2.37 -0.70
C LEU A 254 1.62 3.50 0.20
N ARG A 255 0.69 4.31 -0.33
CA ARG A 255 0.25 5.56 0.30
C ARG A 255 -1.16 5.96 -0.13
N THR A 256 -1.76 6.86 0.65
CA THR A 256 -3.02 7.53 0.30
C THR A 256 -2.76 8.99 -0.08
N PRO A 257 -3.24 9.48 -1.24
CA PRO A 257 -3.09 10.88 -1.64
C PRO A 257 -3.96 11.82 -0.79
N LEU A 258 -3.41 12.98 -0.47
CA LEU A 258 -4.07 14.10 0.21
C LEU A 258 -4.25 15.33 -0.70
N THR A 259 -3.67 15.28 -1.89
CA THR A 259 -3.68 16.30 -2.94
C THR A 259 -3.94 15.65 -4.29
N ASP A 260 -4.42 16.42 -5.26
CA ASP A 260 -4.58 15.94 -6.64
C ASP A 260 -3.27 16.10 -7.43
N GLY A 261 -2.55 14.99 -7.61
CA GLY A 261 -1.26 14.92 -8.27
C GLY A 261 -0.06 15.10 -7.32
N ILE A 262 1.14 14.95 -7.88
CA ILE A 262 2.43 15.13 -7.19
C ILE A 262 3.03 16.49 -7.52
N THR A 263 3.47 17.21 -6.49
CA THR A 263 4.34 18.38 -6.59
C THR A 263 5.74 18.01 -6.06
N PRO A 264 6.78 17.95 -6.90
CA PRO A 264 8.10 17.45 -6.47
C PRO A 264 8.77 18.28 -5.36
N SER A 265 8.51 19.58 -5.26
CA SER A 265 9.07 20.41 -4.18
C SER A 265 8.45 20.15 -2.81
N GLU A 266 7.26 19.56 -2.75
CA GLU A 266 6.50 19.44 -1.53
C GLU A 266 6.90 18.18 -0.73
N PRO A 267 7.07 18.27 0.60
CA PRO A 267 7.37 17.11 1.43
C PRO A 267 6.34 15.99 1.28
N PHE A 268 6.77 14.73 1.45
CA PHE A 268 5.91 13.56 1.26
C PHE A 268 4.67 13.62 2.15
N LEU A 269 4.83 13.91 3.46
CA LEU A 269 3.71 13.99 4.41
C LEU A 269 2.84 15.26 4.25
N SER A 270 3.19 16.16 3.35
CA SER A 270 2.30 17.27 2.93
C SER A 270 1.33 16.85 1.83
N GLN A 271 1.60 15.73 1.15
CA GLN A 271 0.84 15.26 -0.02
C GLN A 271 0.28 13.85 0.18
N PHE A 272 0.85 13.06 1.09
CA PHE A 272 0.54 11.64 1.24
C PHE A 272 0.48 11.18 2.71
N LYS A 273 -0.33 10.16 2.96
CA LYS A 273 -0.28 9.33 4.17
C LYS A 273 0.32 7.96 3.82
N PRO A 274 1.48 7.55 4.36
CA PRO A 274 2.08 6.25 4.04
C PRO A 274 1.36 5.10 4.73
N SER A 275 1.44 3.91 4.15
CA SER A 275 1.24 2.67 4.89
C SER A 275 2.37 2.45 5.88
N LEU A 276 2.03 2.01 7.09
CA LEU A 276 3.01 1.56 8.10
C LEU A 276 3.38 0.09 7.86
N LEU A 277 4.30 -0.44 8.67
CA LEU A 277 4.86 -1.79 8.53
C LEU A 277 3.92 -2.86 9.12
N THR A 278 2.65 -2.88 8.73
CA THR A 278 1.64 -3.77 9.30
C THR A 278 1.47 -5.06 8.46
N THR A 279 1.08 -6.14 9.13
CA THR A 279 0.63 -7.36 8.46
C THR A 279 -0.78 -7.15 7.86
N PRO A 280 -1.11 -7.81 6.73
CA PRO A 280 -0.33 -8.78 5.98
C PRO A 280 0.66 -8.19 4.96
N GLN A 281 0.75 -6.86 4.79
CA GLN A 281 1.55 -6.24 3.73
C GLN A 281 3.07 -6.36 3.93
N TYR A 282 3.49 -6.51 5.19
CA TYR A 282 4.88 -6.76 5.58
C TYR A 282 4.99 -8.06 6.36
N HIS A 283 6.15 -8.70 6.30
CA HIS A 283 6.55 -9.71 7.27
C HIS A 283 6.76 -9.07 8.65
N VAL A 284 6.68 -9.87 9.73
CA VAL A 284 6.73 -9.32 11.10
C VAL A 284 8.06 -8.66 11.45
N ASP A 285 9.14 -8.99 10.73
CA ASP A 285 10.46 -8.37 10.84
C ASP A 285 10.61 -7.08 10.01
N GLY A 286 9.57 -6.72 9.24
CA GLY A 286 9.52 -5.52 8.42
C GLY A 286 9.92 -5.75 6.96
N GLN A 287 10.27 -6.97 6.54
CA GLN A 287 10.52 -7.26 5.11
C GLN A 287 9.25 -7.06 4.27
N ILE A 288 9.41 -6.58 3.04
CA ILE A 288 8.32 -6.39 2.08
C ILE A 288 7.68 -7.74 1.75
N LYS A 289 6.36 -7.87 1.95
CA LYS A 289 5.58 -9.07 1.58
C LYS A 289 4.66 -8.84 0.38
N ASP A 290 4.05 -7.66 0.32
CA ASP A 290 3.10 -7.27 -0.74
C ASP A 290 3.63 -6.02 -1.51
N GLU A 291 2.85 -5.43 -2.42
CA GLU A 291 3.24 -4.28 -3.25
C GLU A 291 3.33 -2.95 -2.45
N VAL A 292 4.21 -2.93 -1.45
CA VAL A 292 4.44 -1.76 -0.57
C VAL A 292 5.64 -0.91 -0.96
N TYR A 293 6.39 -1.36 -1.97
CA TYR A 293 7.57 -0.70 -2.50
C TYR A 293 8.65 -0.46 -1.42
N VAL A 294 9.66 0.36 -1.74
CA VAL A 294 10.89 0.41 -0.94
C VAL A 294 10.85 1.38 0.24
N TYR A 295 9.92 2.36 0.29
CA TYR A 295 9.84 3.35 1.38
C TYR A 295 9.89 2.72 2.78
N GLY A 296 9.00 1.76 3.06
CA GLY A 296 8.92 1.15 4.38
C GLY A 296 10.19 0.38 4.75
N SER A 297 10.73 -0.39 3.80
CA SER A 297 11.98 -1.15 3.97
C SER A 297 13.21 -0.26 4.13
N PHE A 298 13.29 0.86 3.40
CA PHE A 298 14.45 1.73 3.46
C PHE A 298 14.51 2.54 4.76
N LEU A 299 13.37 3.06 5.23
CA LEU A 299 13.29 3.88 6.45
C LEU A 299 13.65 3.11 7.74
N GLN A 300 13.62 1.78 7.72
CA GLN A 300 14.08 0.95 8.84
C GLN A 300 15.56 0.56 8.75
N SER A 301 16.23 0.86 7.64
CA SER A 301 17.62 0.46 7.44
C SER A 301 18.59 1.32 8.25
N LYS A 302 19.71 0.69 8.66
CA LYS A 302 20.84 1.43 9.25
C LYS A 302 21.50 2.38 8.27
N MET A 303 21.37 2.11 6.97
CA MET A 303 21.88 2.99 5.92
C MET A 303 21.12 4.33 5.91
N PHE A 304 19.78 4.28 5.96
CA PHE A 304 18.95 5.48 6.07
C PHE A 304 19.26 6.27 7.36
N GLU A 305 19.39 5.58 8.50
CA GLU A 305 19.79 6.22 9.77
C GLU A 305 21.17 6.88 9.69
N ALA A 306 22.11 6.29 8.96
CA ALA A 306 23.43 6.86 8.69
C ALA A 306 23.41 7.99 7.64
N GLY A 307 22.25 8.31 7.07
CA GLY A 307 22.08 9.38 6.09
C GLY A 307 22.38 8.97 4.64
N VAL A 308 22.52 7.69 4.32
CA VAL A 308 22.59 7.18 2.94
C VAL A 308 21.26 7.46 2.24
N ASN A 309 21.32 7.83 0.96
CA ASN A 309 20.15 8.15 0.15
C ASN A 309 20.15 7.39 -1.18
N CYS A 310 19.04 7.49 -1.92
CA CYS A 310 18.84 6.78 -3.19
C CYS A 310 19.96 7.05 -4.20
N ASN A 311 20.46 8.29 -4.26
CA ASN A 311 21.48 8.71 -5.22
C ASN A 311 22.87 8.22 -4.86
N ASP A 312 23.11 7.67 -3.67
CA ASP A 312 24.40 7.01 -3.38
C ASP A 312 24.51 5.66 -4.12
N CYS A 313 23.38 5.03 -4.44
CA CYS A 313 23.33 3.72 -5.10
C CYS A 313 22.82 3.79 -6.54
N HIS A 314 21.85 4.66 -6.84
CA HIS A 314 21.21 4.76 -8.15
C HIS A 314 21.65 6.01 -8.90
N ASN A 315 21.71 5.89 -10.23
CA ASN A 315 21.75 7.05 -11.11
C ASN A 315 20.29 7.49 -11.39
N PRO A 316 19.93 8.75 -11.08
CA PRO A 316 18.53 9.20 -11.12
C PRO A 316 17.96 9.32 -12.55
N HIS A 317 18.80 9.46 -13.58
CA HIS A 317 18.32 9.58 -14.97
C HIS A 317 18.21 8.22 -15.66
N THR A 318 19.14 7.30 -15.42
CA THR A 318 19.03 5.93 -15.97
C THR A 318 18.10 5.02 -15.15
N ALA A 319 17.82 5.40 -13.89
CA ALA A 319 17.18 4.56 -12.87
C ALA A 319 17.91 3.24 -12.56
N LYS A 320 19.14 3.05 -13.06
CA LYS A 320 19.97 1.88 -12.79
C LYS A 320 20.93 2.13 -11.64
N VAL A 321 21.52 1.05 -11.11
CA VAL A 321 22.57 1.15 -10.09
C VAL A 321 23.82 1.79 -10.70
N LYS A 322 24.57 2.54 -9.90
CA LYS A 322 25.80 3.21 -10.34
C LYS A 322 26.94 2.25 -10.62
N VAL A 323 26.96 1.14 -9.89
CA VAL A 323 27.97 0.08 -9.99
C VAL A 323 27.23 -1.25 -9.92
N GLU A 324 27.56 -2.16 -10.84
CA GLU A 324 26.97 -3.49 -10.88
C GLU A 324 27.62 -4.43 -9.85
N GLY A 325 26.84 -5.42 -9.41
CA GLY A 325 27.29 -6.46 -8.47
C GLY A 325 27.77 -5.92 -7.12
N ASN A 326 28.69 -6.65 -6.47
CA ASN A 326 29.22 -6.30 -5.14
C ASN A 326 29.88 -4.93 -5.10
N GLY A 327 30.41 -4.44 -6.22
CA GLY A 327 31.02 -3.12 -6.34
C GLY A 327 30.13 -2.00 -5.78
N LEU A 328 28.80 -2.13 -5.88
CA LEU A 328 27.84 -1.19 -5.30
C LEU A 328 27.99 -1.05 -3.78
N CYS A 329 28.04 -2.18 -3.07
CA CYS A 329 28.19 -2.21 -1.62
C CYS A 329 29.61 -1.82 -1.20
N LEU A 330 30.60 -2.22 -2.01
CA LEU A 330 32.02 -2.01 -1.73
C LEU A 330 32.48 -0.55 -1.83
N GLN A 331 31.62 0.35 -2.31
CA GLN A 331 31.83 1.79 -2.21
C GLN A 331 32.01 2.23 -0.74
N CYS A 332 31.32 1.58 0.20
CA CYS A 332 31.37 1.90 1.62
C CYS A 332 31.84 0.73 2.50
N HIS A 333 31.69 -0.51 2.02
CA HIS A 333 32.07 -1.72 2.76
C HIS A 333 33.42 -2.24 2.30
N LYS A 334 34.36 -2.46 3.22
CA LYS A 334 35.71 -2.90 2.86
C LYS A 334 35.69 -4.28 2.20
N ALA A 335 36.13 -4.37 0.95
CA ALA A 335 36.16 -5.62 0.17
C ALA A 335 36.87 -6.76 0.92
N SER A 336 38.07 -6.50 1.46
CA SER A 336 38.84 -7.50 2.20
C SER A 336 38.19 -8.01 3.51
N ALA A 337 37.04 -7.45 3.89
CA ALA A 337 36.28 -7.87 5.07
C ALA A 337 34.93 -8.51 4.71
N TYR A 338 34.35 -8.19 3.55
CA TYR A 338 32.98 -8.57 3.19
C TYR A 338 32.88 -9.30 1.84
N ASP A 339 33.69 -8.94 0.84
CA ASP A 339 33.75 -9.64 -0.45
C ASP A 339 34.91 -10.64 -0.43
N ASP A 340 34.86 -11.54 0.55
CA ASP A 340 35.85 -12.59 0.80
C ASP A 340 35.09 -13.89 1.09
N ILE A 341 35.60 -15.01 0.59
CA ILE A 341 35.00 -16.35 0.80
C ILE A 341 34.83 -16.70 2.29
N LYS A 342 35.62 -16.11 3.19
CA LYS A 342 35.47 -16.27 4.65
C LYS A 342 34.30 -15.48 5.24
N HIS A 343 33.72 -14.56 4.48
CA HIS A 343 32.50 -13.86 4.87
C HIS A 343 31.27 -14.56 4.28
N HIS A 344 31.23 -14.74 2.96
CA HIS A 344 30.03 -15.25 2.30
C HIS A 344 29.99 -16.79 2.19
N HIS A 345 31.11 -17.50 2.34
CA HIS A 345 31.19 -18.98 2.27
C HIS A 345 30.67 -19.61 0.96
N HIS A 346 30.73 -18.85 -0.13
CA HIS A 346 30.38 -19.31 -1.48
C HIS A 346 31.58 -19.20 -2.39
N GLU A 347 31.59 -19.92 -3.51
CA GLU A 347 32.62 -19.72 -4.54
C GLU A 347 32.58 -18.27 -5.05
N PRO A 348 33.73 -17.65 -5.34
CA PRO A 348 33.78 -16.34 -5.99
C PRO A 348 32.97 -16.32 -7.28
N ASP A 349 32.38 -15.16 -7.60
CA ASP A 349 31.56 -14.93 -8.80
C ASP A 349 30.30 -15.81 -8.91
N SER A 350 29.89 -16.49 -7.83
CA SER A 350 28.63 -17.23 -7.77
C SER A 350 27.46 -16.33 -7.38
N GLN A 351 26.23 -16.81 -7.58
CA GLN A 351 25.04 -16.10 -7.08
C GLN A 351 25.07 -15.93 -5.56
N GLY A 352 25.59 -16.91 -4.82
CA GLY A 352 25.70 -16.85 -3.36
C GLY A 352 26.80 -15.92 -2.85
N SER A 353 27.76 -15.51 -3.68
CA SER A 353 28.76 -14.49 -3.30
C SER A 353 28.28 -13.06 -3.50
N GLN A 354 27.10 -12.83 -4.09
CA GLN A 354 26.57 -11.47 -4.30
C GLN A 354 25.95 -10.92 -3.01
N CYS A 355 26.42 -9.76 -2.53
CA CYS A 355 25.96 -9.11 -1.30
C CYS A 355 24.43 -8.94 -1.29
N VAL A 356 23.88 -8.49 -2.41
CA VAL A 356 22.44 -8.19 -2.56
C VAL A 356 21.57 -9.44 -2.46
N ASN A 357 22.07 -10.63 -2.78
CA ASN A 357 21.26 -11.84 -2.73
C ASN A 357 20.99 -12.31 -1.29
N CYS A 358 21.89 -11.98 -0.35
CA CYS A 358 21.71 -12.27 1.07
C CYS A 358 21.08 -11.10 1.84
N HIS A 359 21.50 -9.87 1.55
CA HIS A 359 21.11 -8.69 2.33
C HIS A 359 19.89 -7.94 1.77
N MET A 360 19.56 -8.15 0.50
CA MET A 360 18.38 -7.57 -0.17
C MET A 360 17.56 -8.67 -0.81
N PRO A 361 16.96 -9.57 0.00
CA PRO A 361 16.21 -10.71 -0.52
C PRO A 361 15.09 -10.21 -1.44
N THR A 362 14.79 -11.04 -2.43
CA THR A 362 13.84 -10.72 -3.48
C THR A 362 12.50 -11.36 -3.16
N ASN A 363 11.42 -10.65 -3.45
CA ASN A 363 10.07 -11.19 -3.44
C ASN A 363 9.45 -11.00 -4.84
N THR A 364 8.64 -11.95 -5.27
CA THR A 364 8.04 -11.96 -6.61
C THR A 364 6.62 -11.43 -6.54
N TYR A 365 6.37 -10.33 -7.25
CA TYR A 365 5.08 -9.68 -7.39
C TYR A 365 4.47 -10.00 -8.76
N MET A 366 3.14 -9.96 -8.86
CA MET A 366 2.43 -10.21 -10.11
C MET A 366 2.88 -11.51 -10.84
N GLY A 367 3.36 -12.50 -10.08
CA GLY A 367 3.86 -13.79 -10.55
C GLY A 367 5.26 -13.80 -11.19
N VAL A 368 5.78 -12.66 -11.69
CA VAL A 368 7.05 -12.63 -12.47
C VAL A 368 7.94 -11.41 -12.21
N ASP A 369 7.49 -10.47 -11.39
CA ASP A 369 8.20 -9.22 -11.08
C ASP A 369 8.98 -9.34 -9.77
N GLU A 370 10.25 -9.68 -9.91
CA GLU A 370 11.20 -9.79 -8.81
C GLU A 370 11.62 -8.40 -8.31
N ARG A 371 11.29 -8.07 -7.05
CA ARG A 371 11.70 -6.81 -6.41
C ARG A 371 12.50 -7.09 -5.14
N ARG A 372 13.56 -6.30 -4.95
CA ARG A 372 14.48 -6.41 -3.81
C ARG A 372 14.03 -5.58 -2.62
N ASP A 373 14.11 -6.17 -1.45
CA ASP A 373 13.91 -5.47 -0.18
C ASP A 373 15.08 -4.49 0.10
N HIS A 374 14.79 -3.30 0.65
CA HIS A 374 15.76 -2.24 0.94
C HIS A 374 15.99 -1.99 2.44
N SER A 375 15.70 -2.98 3.28
CA SER A 375 16.04 -2.94 4.71
C SER A 375 17.48 -3.36 5.00
N PHE A 376 18.15 -4.03 4.05
CA PHE A 376 19.54 -4.48 4.13
C PHE A 376 19.83 -5.38 5.34
N HIS A 377 18.88 -6.25 5.70
CA HIS A 377 18.99 -7.10 6.89
C HIS A 377 20.20 -8.03 6.82
N ILE A 378 20.78 -8.32 7.98
CA ILE A 378 21.71 -9.43 8.13
C ILE A 378 20.87 -10.71 8.15
N PRO A 379 21.18 -11.74 7.33
CA PRO A 379 20.44 -12.99 7.33
C PRO A 379 20.24 -13.55 8.75
N ALA A 380 18.98 -13.83 9.09
CA ALA A 380 18.59 -14.32 10.40
C ALA A 380 17.62 -15.52 10.28
N PRO A 381 18.10 -16.71 9.86
CA PRO A 381 17.26 -17.90 9.66
C PRO A 381 16.49 -18.34 10.91
N GLN A 382 16.99 -18.07 12.12
CA GLN A 382 16.30 -18.35 13.37
C GLN A 382 14.93 -17.64 13.49
N LEU A 383 14.71 -16.54 12.76
CA LEU A 383 13.41 -15.85 12.74
C LEU A 383 12.37 -16.61 11.93
N THR A 384 12.78 -17.39 10.93
CA THR A 384 11.88 -18.24 10.14
C THR A 384 11.20 -19.29 11.00
N GLU A 385 11.94 -19.95 11.89
CA GLU A 385 11.35 -20.99 12.76
C GLU A 385 10.32 -20.42 13.74
N LYS A 386 10.59 -19.21 14.24
CA LYS A 386 9.75 -18.59 15.25
C LYS A 386 8.52 -17.89 14.67
N PHE A 387 8.68 -17.20 13.55
CA PHE A 387 7.69 -16.27 13.02
C PHE A 387 7.26 -16.56 11.58
N GLY A 388 7.88 -17.52 10.91
CA GLY A 388 7.62 -17.81 9.49
C GLY A 388 8.09 -16.70 8.55
N THR A 389 9.02 -15.83 8.96
CA THR A 389 9.60 -14.83 8.07
C THR A 389 10.54 -15.49 7.05
N PRO A 390 10.62 -14.99 5.81
CA PRO A 390 11.54 -15.53 4.82
C PRO A 390 12.98 -15.26 5.21
N ASN A 391 13.88 -16.19 4.87
CA ASN A 391 15.31 -15.98 4.99
C ASN A 391 16.02 -16.24 3.66
N ALA A 392 17.09 -15.49 3.42
CA ALA A 392 17.80 -15.53 2.14
C ALA A 392 18.44 -16.89 1.85
N CYS A 393 18.89 -17.62 2.88
CA CYS A 393 19.58 -18.90 2.70
C CYS A 393 18.63 -19.96 2.10
N ASN A 394 17.46 -20.14 2.70
CA ASN A 394 16.48 -21.14 2.26
C ASN A 394 15.76 -20.76 0.95
N SER A 395 15.98 -19.55 0.42
CA SER A 395 15.51 -19.16 -0.92
C SER A 395 16.33 -19.81 -2.04
N CYS A 396 17.56 -20.26 -1.75
CA CYS A 396 18.40 -21.03 -2.69
C CYS A 396 18.62 -22.48 -2.22
N HIS A 397 18.61 -22.71 -0.91
CA HIS A 397 18.79 -24.03 -0.28
C HIS A 397 17.45 -24.61 0.17
N GLU A 398 16.54 -24.83 -0.78
CA GLU A 398 15.17 -25.30 -0.54
C GLU A 398 15.11 -26.70 0.10
N ASP A 399 16.15 -27.52 -0.07
CA ASP A 399 16.26 -28.87 0.51
C ASP A 399 16.75 -28.86 1.97
N LYS A 400 17.06 -27.69 2.52
CA LYS A 400 17.56 -27.50 3.89
C LYS A 400 16.53 -26.78 4.76
N GLY A 401 16.55 -27.06 6.05
CA GLY A 401 15.75 -26.33 7.03
C GLY A 401 16.41 -25.03 7.51
N PRO A 402 15.66 -24.13 8.18
CA PRO A 402 16.23 -22.90 8.75
C PRO A 402 17.30 -23.15 9.82
N GLN A 403 17.14 -24.17 10.68
CA GLN A 403 18.17 -24.56 11.65
C GLN A 403 19.52 -24.86 10.98
N TRP A 404 19.53 -25.53 9.81
CA TRP A 404 20.77 -25.80 9.09
C TRP A 404 21.47 -24.49 8.68
N ALA A 405 20.72 -23.52 8.18
CA ALA A 405 21.28 -22.22 7.80
C ALA A 405 21.81 -21.47 9.04
N GLN A 406 21.07 -21.53 10.16
CA GLN A 406 21.48 -20.94 11.42
C GLN A 406 22.77 -21.57 11.97
N ASP A 407 22.86 -22.90 12.00
CA ASP A 407 24.04 -23.63 12.48
C ASP A 407 25.30 -23.25 11.70
N ASN A 408 25.19 -23.11 10.37
CA ASN A 408 26.30 -22.68 9.52
C ASN A 408 26.71 -21.22 9.81
N ILE A 409 25.75 -20.30 9.94
CA ILE A 409 26.05 -18.89 10.29
C ILE A 409 26.76 -18.81 11.63
N ASP A 410 26.32 -19.57 12.63
CA ASP A 410 26.92 -19.56 13.96
C ASP A 410 28.33 -20.17 13.96
N GLU A 411 28.59 -21.18 13.12
CA GLU A 411 29.93 -21.75 12.87
C GLU A 411 30.86 -20.72 12.21
N TRP A 412 30.38 -20.01 11.18
CA TRP A 412 31.18 -19.10 10.36
C TRP A 412 31.52 -17.79 11.05
N HIS A 413 30.58 -17.23 11.80
CA HIS A 413 30.68 -15.86 12.31
C HIS A 413 30.72 -15.78 13.85
N SER A 414 30.75 -16.93 14.53
CA SER A 414 30.67 -17.06 15.99
C SER A 414 29.37 -16.48 16.55
N SER A 415 28.38 -17.34 16.86
CA SER A 415 27.06 -17.01 17.47
C SER A 415 26.57 -15.60 17.12
N SER A 416 25.76 -15.49 16.07
CA SER A 416 25.05 -14.26 15.72
C SER A 416 24.44 -13.62 16.99
N ALA A 417 24.78 -12.35 17.26
CA ALA A 417 24.25 -11.66 18.43
C ALA A 417 22.71 -11.72 18.37
N PRO A 418 22.02 -12.11 19.45
CA PRO A 418 20.57 -12.22 19.43
C PRO A 418 19.96 -10.88 19.01
N SER A 419 18.85 -10.93 18.26
CA SER A 419 18.11 -9.74 17.86
C SER A 419 17.91 -8.83 19.08
N HIS A 420 18.11 -7.52 18.89
CA HIS A 420 17.96 -6.56 19.97
C HIS A 420 16.59 -6.78 20.65
N PRO A 421 16.48 -6.76 22.00
CA PRO A 421 15.23 -7.09 22.68
C PRO A 421 14.02 -6.25 22.21
N ALA A 422 14.26 -5.02 21.74
CA ALA A 422 13.22 -4.19 21.14
C ALA A 422 12.69 -4.79 19.81
N GLU A 423 13.58 -5.22 18.91
CA GLU A 423 13.21 -5.87 17.64
C GLU A 423 12.41 -7.16 17.88
N MET A 424 12.82 -7.97 18.87
CA MET A 424 12.08 -9.18 19.22
C MET A 424 10.67 -8.89 19.74
N ASN A 425 10.51 -7.87 20.61
CA ASN A 425 9.19 -7.47 21.09
C ASN A 425 8.33 -6.85 19.98
N TYR A 426 8.95 -6.15 19.02
CA TYR A 426 8.27 -5.63 17.83
C TYR A 426 7.70 -6.78 17.00
N MET A 427 8.53 -7.78 16.64
CA MET A 427 8.08 -8.94 15.87
C MET A 427 6.98 -9.74 16.58
N LEU A 428 7.09 -9.93 17.90
CA LEU A 428 6.05 -10.58 18.71
C LEU A 428 4.70 -9.84 18.61
N LEU A 429 4.72 -8.52 18.69
CA LEU A 429 3.50 -7.71 18.56
C LEU A 429 2.85 -7.88 17.17
N LEU A 430 3.67 -7.91 16.10
CA LEU A 430 3.16 -8.07 14.72
C LEU A 430 2.71 -9.50 14.41
N SER A 431 3.21 -10.51 15.13
CA SER A 431 2.72 -11.89 15.02
C SER A 431 1.38 -12.11 15.72
N GLY A 432 0.76 -11.05 16.26
CA GLY A 432 -0.51 -11.13 17.00
C GLY A 432 -0.36 -11.50 18.47
N ASP A 433 0.87 -11.54 19.00
CA ASP A 433 1.12 -11.78 20.42
C ASP A 433 0.84 -10.51 21.25
N THR A 434 0.60 -10.67 22.54
CA THR A 434 0.25 -9.55 23.43
C THR A 434 1.41 -9.11 24.30
N LEU A 435 1.67 -7.80 24.31
CA LEU A 435 2.60 -7.19 25.25
C LEU A 435 1.84 -6.54 26.39
N THR A 436 2.42 -6.55 27.60
CA THR A 436 1.89 -5.71 28.67
C THR A 436 1.93 -4.24 28.24
N LEU A 437 0.94 -3.43 28.65
CA LEU A 437 0.86 -2.03 28.26
C LEU A 437 2.15 -1.24 28.50
N ASN A 438 2.83 -1.49 29.63
CA ASN A 438 4.10 -0.84 29.93
C ASN A 438 5.21 -1.22 28.95
N ARG A 439 5.27 -2.49 28.52
CA ARG A 439 6.24 -2.94 27.50
C ARG A 439 5.90 -2.38 26.13
N HIS A 440 4.65 -2.44 25.71
CA HIS A 440 4.19 -1.87 24.45
C HIS A 440 4.51 -0.37 24.37
N PHE A 441 4.15 0.41 25.39
CA PHE A 441 4.47 1.84 25.41
C PHE A 441 5.99 2.10 25.45
N SER A 442 6.76 1.29 26.20
CA SER A 442 8.22 1.42 26.23
C SER A 442 8.83 1.17 24.85
N LEU A 443 8.26 0.27 24.06
CA LEU A 443 8.66 -0.01 22.70
C LEU A 443 8.38 1.17 21.76
N ALA A 444 7.19 1.79 21.86
CA ALA A 444 6.81 2.96 21.06
C ALA A 444 7.77 4.16 21.23
N LYS A 445 8.37 4.32 22.41
CA LYS A 445 9.35 5.39 22.68
C LYS A 445 10.82 4.95 22.50
N ASN A 446 11.06 3.70 22.14
CA ASN A 446 12.41 3.16 22.10
C ASN A 446 13.13 3.62 20.85
N LYS A 447 14.06 4.58 20.99
CA LYS A 447 14.88 5.11 19.90
C LYS A 447 15.89 4.11 19.34
N ALA A 448 16.02 2.91 19.92
CA ALA A 448 16.72 1.79 19.28
C ALA A 448 15.93 1.17 18.11
N LEU A 449 14.64 1.49 17.98
CA LEU A 449 13.86 1.19 16.79
C LEU A 449 13.83 2.43 15.86
N PRO A 450 13.94 2.23 14.54
CA PRO A 450 13.66 3.27 13.56
C PRO A 450 12.27 3.86 13.73
N ASP A 451 12.12 5.14 13.35
CA ASP A 451 10.88 5.89 13.55
C ASP A 451 9.66 5.26 12.89
N ILE A 452 9.79 4.63 11.73
CA ILE A 452 8.69 3.92 11.08
C ILE A 452 8.24 2.67 11.86
N LYS A 453 9.16 1.94 12.49
CA LYS A 453 8.82 0.83 13.41
C LYS A 453 8.14 1.37 14.66
N ARG A 454 8.63 2.48 15.22
CA ARG A 454 7.99 3.14 16.38
C ARG A 454 6.57 3.61 16.06
N ALA A 455 6.35 4.22 14.89
CA ALA A 455 5.03 4.63 14.42
C ALA A 455 4.09 3.42 14.23
N THR A 456 4.62 2.31 13.68
CA THR A 456 3.88 1.04 13.57
C THR A 456 3.45 0.53 14.95
N VAL A 457 4.36 0.50 15.93
CA VAL A 457 4.03 0.13 17.31
C VAL A 457 2.94 1.04 17.90
N VAL A 458 3.02 2.36 17.69
CA VAL A 458 1.97 3.29 18.14
C VAL A 458 0.61 2.95 17.52
N SER A 459 0.56 2.63 16.23
CA SER A 459 -0.68 2.29 15.54
C SER A 459 -1.37 1.02 16.09
N LEU A 460 -0.61 0.13 16.73
CA LEU A 460 -1.08 -1.14 17.29
C LEU A 460 -1.51 -1.04 18.77
N LEU A 461 -1.34 0.11 19.43
CA LEU A 461 -1.79 0.33 20.82
C LEU A 461 -3.28 0.02 21.07
N PRO A 462 -4.24 0.25 20.13
CA PRO A 462 -5.64 -0.13 20.34
C PRO A 462 -5.84 -1.62 20.66
N ALA A 463 -4.94 -2.50 20.21
CA ALA A 463 -4.99 -3.92 20.53
C ALA A 463 -4.56 -4.23 21.98
N SER A 464 -3.86 -3.32 22.65
CA SER A 464 -3.32 -3.53 24.01
C SER A 464 -4.01 -2.72 25.10
N VAL A 465 -4.77 -1.68 24.74
CA VAL A 465 -5.42 -0.82 25.73
C VAL A 465 -6.67 -0.14 25.18
N GLN A 466 -7.69 0.00 26.03
CA GLN A 466 -8.91 0.75 25.71
C GLN A 466 -8.75 2.26 25.94
N THR A 467 -7.94 2.66 26.93
CA THR A 467 -7.70 4.06 27.29
C THR A 467 -6.22 4.34 27.51
N LEU A 468 -5.66 5.30 26.78
CA LEU A 468 -4.29 5.77 26.92
C LEU A 468 -4.20 6.92 27.94
N THR A 469 -3.26 6.83 28.89
CA THR A 469 -3.06 7.90 29.86
C THR A 469 -2.56 9.19 29.19
N TYR A 470 -3.02 10.35 29.68
CA TYR A 470 -2.63 11.64 29.10
C TYR A 470 -1.10 11.87 29.10
N LYS A 471 -0.37 11.37 30.11
CA LYS A 471 1.09 11.43 30.16
C LYS A 471 1.73 10.78 28.93
N TYR A 472 1.26 9.59 28.55
CA TYR A 472 1.77 8.84 27.41
C TYR A 472 1.33 9.47 26.09
N ALA A 473 0.05 9.86 26.00
CA ALA A 473 -0.49 10.55 24.83
C ALA A 473 0.28 11.84 24.52
N LYS A 474 0.60 12.64 25.54
CA LYS A 474 1.37 13.88 25.37
C LYS A 474 2.78 13.62 24.83
N ILE A 475 3.44 12.53 25.21
CA ILE A 475 4.75 12.16 24.67
C ILE A 475 4.63 11.86 23.17
N LEU A 476 3.68 11.00 22.79
CA LEU A 476 3.50 10.59 21.38
C LEU A 476 3.06 11.77 20.49
N ALA A 477 2.17 12.64 21.00
CA ALA A 477 1.71 13.82 20.28
C ALA A 477 2.82 14.86 20.01
N ASN A 478 3.87 14.88 20.82
CA ASN A 478 4.98 15.83 20.71
C ASN A 478 6.30 15.13 20.32
N ASP A 479 6.24 13.90 19.79
CA ASP A 479 7.45 13.19 19.34
C ASP A 479 8.11 13.97 18.20
N GLU A 480 9.43 13.93 18.11
CA GLU A 480 10.18 14.58 17.02
C GLU A 480 9.82 13.98 15.67
N SER A 481 9.51 12.68 15.64
CA SER A 481 9.16 11.96 14.43
C SER A 481 7.76 12.32 13.94
N PRO A 482 7.60 12.82 12.70
CA PRO A 482 6.29 13.10 12.14
C PRO A 482 5.46 11.82 11.93
N LEU A 483 6.10 10.67 11.69
CA LEU A 483 5.40 9.39 11.57
C LEU A 483 4.78 8.95 12.90
N VAL A 484 5.48 9.16 14.02
CA VAL A 484 4.95 8.87 15.36
C VAL A 484 3.78 9.80 15.70
N ARG A 485 3.89 11.10 15.38
CA ARG A 485 2.79 12.05 15.58
C ARG A 485 1.56 11.72 14.73
N LEU A 486 1.77 11.32 13.47
CA LEU A 486 0.72 10.86 12.57
C LEU A 486 0.02 9.61 13.11
N ALA A 487 0.79 8.58 13.50
CA ALA A 487 0.24 7.37 14.09
C ALA A 487 -0.55 7.67 15.38
N PHE A 488 -0.04 8.58 16.22
CA PHE A 488 -0.77 9.03 17.41
C PHE A 488 -2.08 9.75 17.08
N ALA A 489 -2.08 10.62 16.06
CA ALA A 489 -3.30 11.31 15.64
C ALA A 489 -4.39 10.29 15.31
N ASP A 490 -4.06 9.24 14.53
CA ASP A 490 -4.99 8.18 14.13
C ASP A 490 -5.57 7.40 15.31
N ILE A 491 -4.77 7.14 16.35
CA ILE A 491 -5.20 6.40 17.56
C ILE A 491 -5.66 7.30 18.71
N SER A 492 -5.79 8.61 18.48
CA SER A 492 -6.07 9.58 19.54
C SER A 492 -7.40 9.33 20.25
N PHE A 493 -8.31 8.56 19.65
CA PHE A 493 -9.57 8.10 20.25
C PHE A 493 -9.39 7.28 21.54
N LEU A 494 -8.19 6.74 21.80
CA LEU A 494 -7.87 6.08 23.07
C LEU A 494 -7.71 7.07 24.24
N VAL A 495 -7.60 8.37 23.97
CA VAL A 495 -7.42 9.39 25.03
C VAL A 495 -8.77 9.93 25.46
N ASP A 496 -8.93 10.19 26.76
CA ASP A 496 -10.09 10.91 27.29
C ASP A 496 -10.43 12.14 26.45
N LYS A 497 -11.73 12.38 26.22
CA LYS A 497 -12.22 13.38 25.26
C LYS A 497 -11.61 14.77 25.51
N GLN A 498 -11.57 15.26 26.76
CA GLN A 498 -11.12 16.61 27.04
C GLN A 498 -9.62 16.76 26.78
N ARG A 499 -8.84 15.77 27.21
CA ARG A 499 -7.39 15.73 27.00
C ARG A 499 -7.00 15.48 25.54
N ARG A 500 -7.78 14.66 24.82
CA ARG A 500 -7.65 14.44 23.38
C ARG A 500 -7.77 15.74 22.60
N ILE A 501 -8.81 16.53 22.88
CA ILE A 501 -9.04 17.82 22.21
C ILE A 501 -7.84 18.76 22.41
N GLU A 502 -7.27 18.80 23.62
CA GLU A 502 -6.08 19.60 23.92
C GLU A 502 -4.90 19.22 23.02
N LEU A 503 -4.61 17.92 22.87
CA LEU A 503 -3.51 17.42 22.05
C LEU A 503 -3.75 17.62 20.55
N LEU A 504 -4.97 17.34 20.08
CA LEU A 504 -5.33 17.48 18.66
C LEU A 504 -5.28 18.93 18.20
N LYS A 505 -5.61 19.91 19.06
CA LYS A 505 -5.44 21.34 18.73
C LYS A 505 -4.00 21.70 18.38
N THR A 506 -3.02 21.11 19.07
CA THR A 506 -1.61 21.31 18.75
C THR A 506 -1.28 20.69 17.39
N LEU A 507 -1.78 19.48 17.11
CA LEU A 507 -1.53 18.77 15.85
C LEU A 507 -2.21 19.42 14.63
N LEU A 508 -3.29 20.19 14.81
CA LEU A 508 -3.87 21.03 13.76
C LEU A 508 -2.90 22.12 13.25
N ALA A 509 -1.87 22.45 14.03
CA ALA A 509 -0.80 23.39 13.66
C ALA A 509 0.49 22.69 13.22
N ASP A 510 0.49 21.35 13.07
CA ASP A 510 1.68 20.62 12.62
C ASP A 510 2.12 21.08 11.23
N LYS A 511 3.43 20.99 10.96
CA LYS A 511 4.04 21.30 9.67
C LYS A 511 3.41 20.49 8.52
N TYR A 512 3.10 19.22 8.76
CA TYR A 512 2.68 18.30 7.71
C TYR A 512 1.15 18.15 7.59
N LYS A 513 0.66 18.19 6.34
CA LYS A 513 -0.77 18.08 6.02
C LYS A 513 -1.37 16.77 6.53
N ALA A 514 -0.66 15.64 6.40
CA ALA A 514 -1.14 14.33 6.85
C ALA A 514 -1.54 14.32 8.34
N ILE A 515 -0.74 14.98 9.18
CA ILE A 515 -1.00 15.08 10.63
C ILE A 515 -2.19 15.99 10.91
N ARG A 516 -2.27 17.14 10.22
CA ARG A 516 -3.41 18.07 10.34
C ARG A 516 -4.73 17.43 9.91
N VAL A 517 -4.72 16.70 8.79
CA VAL A 517 -5.89 15.98 8.25
C VAL A 517 -6.34 14.89 9.23
N SER A 518 -5.43 14.03 9.69
CA SER A 518 -5.77 12.99 10.70
C SER A 518 -6.30 13.61 12.00
N ALA A 519 -5.70 14.70 12.49
CA ALA A 519 -6.19 15.40 13.67
C ALA A 519 -7.61 15.98 13.46
N ALA A 520 -7.89 16.52 12.27
CA ALA A 520 -9.20 17.04 11.91
C ALA A 520 -10.27 15.94 11.84
N GLU A 521 -9.95 14.78 11.26
CA GLU A 521 -10.85 13.61 11.21
C GLU A 521 -11.29 13.19 12.62
N GLN A 522 -10.35 13.14 13.56
CA GLN A 522 -10.61 12.75 14.95
C GLN A 522 -11.43 13.80 15.72
N LEU A 523 -11.24 15.09 15.43
CA LEU A 523 -12.07 16.15 16.00
C LEU A 523 -13.50 16.12 15.43
N ILE A 524 -13.66 15.81 14.13
CA ILE A 524 -14.98 15.60 13.53
C ILE A 524 -15.68 14.40 14.16
N ALA A 525 -14.99 13.27 14.30
CA ALA A 525 -15.52 12.09 15.00
C ALA A 525 -15.91 12.40 16.46
N SER A 526 -15.25 13.37 17.09
CA SER A 526 -15.56 13.85 18.45
C SER A 526 -16.68 14.90 18.53
N ARG A 527 -17.26 15.29 17.37
CA ARG A 527 -18.24 16.38 17.19
C ARG A 527 -17.71 17.77 17.56
N GLU A 528 -16.43 18.01 17.36
CA GLU A 528 -15.72 19.24 17.73
C GLU A 528 -15.28 20.05 16.50
N VAL A 529 -16.12 20.04 15.44
CA VAL A 529 -15.82 20.65 14.14
C VAL A 529 -15.48 22.15 14.24
N ALA A 530 -16.08 22.86 15.21
CA ALA A 530 -15.85 24.28 15.46
C ALA A 530 -14.41 24.62 15.88
N LEU A 531 -13.61 23.62 16.25
CA LEU A 531 -12.20 23.81 16.63
C LEU A 531 -11.24 23.74 15.44
N ILE A 532 -11.73 23.36 14.26
CA ILE A 532 -10.92 23.16 13.06
C ILE A 532 -10.95 24.47 12.25
N SER A 533 -9.78 24.94 11.81
CA SER A 533 -9.69 26.13 10.98
C SER A 533 -10.25 25.88 9.58
N ALA A 534 -10.69 26.94 8.89
CA ALA A 534 -11.17 26.83 7.50
C ALA A 534 -10.13 26.16 6.59
N LYS A 535 -8.85 26.58 6.72
CA LYS A 535 -7.74 25.97 5.98
C LYS A 535 -7.67 24.45 6.16
N VAL A 536 -7.68 23.95 7.41
CA VAL A 536 -7.54 22.51 7.65
C VAL A 536 -8.81 21.75 7.23
N LEU A 537 -9.98 22.38 7.33
CA LEU A 537 -11.21 21.81 6.76
C LEU A 537 -11.09 21.66 5.23
N ASP A 538 -10.57 22.67 4.53
CA ASP A 538 -10.34 22.61 3.08
C ASP A 538 -9.32 21.51 2.72
N GLU A 539 -8.22 21.40 3.49
CA GLU A 539 -7.23 20.31 3.32
C GLU A 539 -7.86 18.92 3.49
N LEU A 540 -8.76 18.76 4.47
CA LEU A 540 -9.49 17.51 4.69
C LEU A 540 -10.47 17.22 3.55
N TYR A 541 -11.20 18.22 3.05
CA TYR A 541 -12.12 18.03 1.92
C TYR A 541 -11.36 17.65 0.66
N GLU A 542 -10.25 18.31 0.37
CA GLU A 542 -9.39 17.97 -0.76
C GLU A 542 -8.90 16.53 -0.65
N ALA A 543 -8.40 16.11 0.53
CA ALA A 543 -7.94 14.74 0.76
C ALA A 543 -9.08 13.72 0.57
N SER A 544 -10.26 14.01 1.10
CA SER A 544 -11.44 13.14 0.94
C SER A 544 -11.88 13.01 -0.52
N GLN A 545 -11.71 14.06 -1.33
CA GLN A 545 -12.11 14.05 -2.74
C GLN A 545 -11.26 13.10 -3.60
N GLN A 546 -10.00 12.85 -3.21
CA GLN A 546 -9.06 12.05 -4.00
C GLN A 546 -9.46 10.57 -4.14
N SER A 547 -10.43 10.10 -3.35
CA SER A 547 -10.89 8.70 -3.35
C SER A 547 -12.39 8.53 -3.60
N LEU A 548 -13.13 9.59 -3.96
CA LEU A 548 -14.58 9.54 -4.19
C LEU A 548 -14.99 8.65 -5.38
N TRP A 549 -14.06 8.29 -6.26
CA TRP A 549 -14.29 7.39 -7.39
C TRP A 549 -14.38 5.91 -6.99
N ARG A 550 -14.11 5.56 -5.72
CA ARG A 550 -14.24 4.20 -5.16
C ARG A 550 -15.01 4.16 -3.85
N GLY A 551 -15.26 2.95 -3.33
CA GLY A 551 -16.08 2.73 -2.15
C GLY A 551 -15.61 3.46 -0.89
N GLU A 552 -14.31 3.36 -0.57
CA GLU A 552 -13.71 3.90 0.66
C GLU A 552 -13.85 5.42 0.77
N GLY A 553 -13.64 6.16 -0.32
CA GLY A 553 -13.71 7.62 -0.28
C GLY A 553 -15.12 8.13 0.01
N ASN A 554 -16.13 7.45 -0.56
CA ASN A 554 -17.53 7.76 -0.29
C ASN A 554 -17.92 7.44 1.16
N LEU A 555 -17.45 6.31 1.69
CA LEU A 555 -17.64 5.99 3.10
C LEU A 555 -17.07 7.10 4.00
N ASN A 556 -15.81 7.47 3.78
CA ASN A 556 -15.12 8.50 4.58
C ASN A 556 -15.83 9.85 4.48
N ALA A 557 -16.20 10.27 3.27
CA ALA A 557 -16.97 11.50 3.05
C ALA A 557 -18.34 11.47 3.77
N SER A 558 -19.02 10.32 3.78
CA SER A 558 -20.29 10.16 4.48
C SER A 558 -20.15 10.32 5.99
N LEU A 559 -19.09 9.74 6.58
CA LEU A 559 -18.83 9.79 8.01
C LEU A 559 -18.53 11.23 8.43
N ILE A 560 -17.77 11.96 7.60
CA ILE A 560 -17.52 13.40 7.80
C ILE A 560 -18.84 14.17 7.81
N GLN A 561 -19.72 13.96 6.82
CA GLN A 561 -21.00 14.67 6.76
C GLN A 561 -21.95 14.28 7.89
N ALA A 562 -22.03 13.00 8.26
CA ALA A 562 -22.88 12.51 9.33
C ALA A 562 -22.46 13.12 10.68
N ASN A 563 -21.15 13.21 10.95
CA ASN A 563 -20.64 13.83 12.17
C ASN A 563 -20.85 15.35 12.22
N LYS A 564 -20.99 16.00 11.07
CA LYS A 564 -21.45 17.40 10.95
C LYS A 564 -22.97 17.56 11.08
N GLY A 565 -23.73 16.48 11.21
CA GLY A 565 -25.20 16.49 11.23
C GLY A 565 -25.86 16.55 9.85
N ASN A 566 -25.08 16.50 8.77
CA ASN A 566 -25.58 16.54 7.39
C ASN A 566 -25.98 15.15 6.90
N PHE A 567 -26.98 14.53 7.54
CA PHE A 567 -27.40 13.15 7.23
C PHE A 567 -27.84 12.92 5.78
N LYS A 568 -28.41 13.96 5.12
CA LYS A 568 -28.77 13.85 3.70
C LYS A 568 -27.54 13.68 2.81
N LYS A 569 -26.52 14.54 2.97
CA LYS A 569 -25.26 14.40 2.23
C LYS A 569 -24.53 13.10 2.56
N ALA A 570 -24.57 12.68 3.84
CA ALA A 570 -23.99 11.39 4.23
C ALA A 570 -24.63 10.22 3.47
N LYS A 571 -25.97 10.20 3.41
CA LYS A 571 -26.73 9.21 2.64
C LYS A 571 -26.39 9.27 1.15
N ASP A 572 -26.34 10.48 0.57
CA ASP A 572 -26.04 10.66 -0.86
C ASP A 572 -24.62 10.13 -1.21
N PHE A 573 -23.62 10.34 -0.35
CA PHE A 573 -22.29 9.73 -0.54
C PHE A 573 -22.32 8.20 -0.46
N LEU A 574 -23.03 7.62 0.52
CA LEU A 574 -23.11 6.16 0.64
C LEU A 574 -23.83 5.52 -0.55
N GLU A 575 -24.91 6.15 -1.04
CA GLU A 575 -25.62 5.72 -2.25
C GLU A 575 -24.72 5.81 -3.49
N ALA A 576 -23.94 6.89 -3.61
CA ALA A 576 -22.96 7.05 -4.68
C ALA A 576 -21.85 5.99 -4.60
N GLY A 577 -21.33 5.71 -3.40
CA GLY A 577 -20.33 4.67 -3.18
C GLY A 577 -20.84 3.27 -3.56
N ILE A 578 -22.10 2.94 -3.24
CA ILE A 578 -22.77 1.70 -3.68
C ILE A 578 -22.91 1.63 -5.21
N SER A 579 -23.17 2.77 -5.85
CA SER A 579 -23.31 2.81 -7.31
C SER A 579 -21.97 2.63 -8.03
N ARG A 580 -20.90 3.22 -7.49
CA ARG A 580 -19.56 3.25 -8.10
C ARG A 580 -18.75 1.99 -7.81
N ASP A 581 -18.89 1.45 -6.59
CA ASP A 581 -18.18 0.27 -6.10
C ASP A 581 -19.18 -0.68 -5.41
N PRO A 582 -20.03 -1.39 -6.19
CA PRO A 582 -21.13 -2.19 -5.66
C PRO A 582 -20.68 -3.39 -4.84
N PHE A 583 -19.39 -3.75 -4.93
CA PHE A 583 -18.78 -4.85 -4.20
C PHE A 583 -18.02 -4.40 -2.94
N PHE A 584 -18.10 -3.12 -2.60
CA PHE A 584 -17.59 -2.60 -1.33
C PHE A 584 -18.71 -2.58 -0.27
N GLU A 585 -18.77 -3.65 0.50
CA GLU A 585 -19.83 -3.92 1.48
C GLU A 585 -20.00 -2.85 2.58
N PRO A 586 -18.93 -2.20 3.07
CA PRO A 586 -19.05 -1.19 4.12
C PRO A 586 -20.01 -0.05 3.78
N ASN A 587 -20.19 0.32 2.51
CA ASN A 587 -21.16 1.37 2.14
C ASN A 587 -22.61 0.95 2.41
N TYR A 588 -22.97 -0.31 2.14
CA TYR A 588 -24.31 -0.83 2.46
C TYR A 588 -24.56 -0.86 3.96
N ILE A 589 -23.57 -1.31 4.72
CA ILE A 589 -23.68 -1.43 6.18
C ILE A 589 -23.82 -0.05 6.83
N ASN A 590 -23.03 0.93 6.38
CA ASN A 590 -23.11 2.29 6.90
C ASN A 590 -24.41 2.99 6.48
N LEU A 591 -24.92 2.74 5.27
CA LEU A 591 -26.23 3.26 4.85
C LEU A 591 -27.38 2.65 5.64
N ALA A 592 -27.34 1.33 5.88
CA ALA A 592 -28.31 0.65 6.73
C ALA A 592 -28.27 1.19 8.17
N ASN A 593 -27.07 1.39 8.73
CA ASN A 593 -26.89 2.01 10.05
C ASN A 593 -27.41 3.45 10.12
N LEU A 594 -27.22 4.23 9.05
CA LEU A 594 -27.76 5.57 8.96
C LEU A 594 -29.30 5.55 8.95
N TYR A 595 -29.93 4.71 8.12
CA TYR A 595 -31.40 4.57 8.13
C TYR A 595 -31.93 4.10 9.48
N ARG A 596 -31.25 3.16 10.15
CA ARG A 596 -31.56 2.74 11.51
C ARG A 596 -31.50 3.91 12.49
N SER A 597 -30.46 4.73 12.43
CA SER A 597 -30.32 5.91 13.32
C SER A 597 -31.43 6.95 13.11
N LEU A 598 -32.03 6.98 11.92
CA LEU A 598 -33.16 7.81 11.55
C LEU A 598 -34.53 7.13 11.79
N GLY A 599 -34.54 5.92 12.36
CA GLY A 599 -35.76 5.15 12.67
C GLY A 599 -36.41 4.45 11.47
N ASN A 600 -35.73 4.36 10.32
CA ASN A 600 -36.27 3.76 9.11
C ASN A 600 -35.83 2.30 8.93
N ASN A 601 -36.43 1.40 9.71
CA ASN A 601 -36.10 -0.03 9.72
C ASN A 601 -36.41 -0.73 8.38
N ALA A 602 -37.37 -0.22 7.60
CA ALA A 602 -37.70 -0.78 6.28
C ALA A 602 -36.57 -0.55 5.28
N LEU A 603 -36.00 0.67 5.25
CA LEU A 603 -34.85 0.97 4.41
C LEU A 603 -33.56 0.31 4.91
N GLU A 604 -33.38 0.16 6.23
CA GLU A 604 -32.28 -0.64 6.79
C GLU A 604 -32.29 -2.06 6.20
N ALA A 605 -33.42 -2.77 6.32
CA ALA A 605 -33.57 -4.14 5.82
C ALA A 605 -33.41 -4.24 4.30
N ALA A 606 -34.01 -3.32 3.55
CA ALA A 606 -33.89 -3.28 2.09
C ALA A 606 -32.44 -3.06 1.63
N THR A 607 -31.68 -2.21 2.35
CA THR A 607 -30.28 -1.91 2.03
C THR A 607 -29.38 -3.12 2.29
N LEU A 608 -29.52 -3.80 3.44
CA LEU A 608 -28.74 -5.00 3.74
C LEU A 608 -29.07 -6.14 2.77
N LYS A 609 -30.34 -6.30 2.40
CA LYS A 609 -30.74 -7.26 1.36
C LYS A 609 -30.05 -6.96 0.02
N LYS A 610 -30.07 -5.70 -0.43
CA LYS A 610 -29.38 -5.29 -1.66
C LYS A 610 -27.88 -5.61 -1.59
N GLY A 611 -27.25 -5.35 -0.44
CA GLY A 611 -25.84 -5.65 -0.23
C GLY A 611 -25.52 -7.15 -0.28
N ILE A 612 -26.37 -8.01 0.32
CA ILE A 612 -26.24 -9.47 0.24
C ILE A 612 -26.44 -9.96 -1.19
N ASP A 613 -27.45 -9.45 -1.89
CA ASP A 613 -27.75 -9.85 -3.28
C ASP A 613 -26.56 -9.52 -4.21
N ALA A 614 -25.85 -8.41 -3.96
CA ALA A 614 -24.62 -8.01 -4.67
C ALA A 614 -23.34 -8.73 -4.19
N ASN A 615 -23.27 -9.13 -2.92
CA ASN A 615 -22.10 -9.68 -2.25
C ASN A 615 -22.42 -11.01 -1.56
N GLN A 616 -22.86 -12.00 -2.33
CA GLN A 616 -23.45 -13.23 -1.78
C GLN A 616 -22.50 -14.08 -0.94
N HIS A 617 -21.19 -13.94 -1.16
CA HIS A 617 -20.14 -14.66 -0.41
C HIS A 617 -19.47 -13.76 0.66
N SER A 618 -20.09 -12.65 1.05
CA SER A 618 -19.53 -11.74 2.06
C SER A 618 -19.97 -12.14 3.48
N SER A 619 -19.02 -12.66 4.27
CA SER A 619 -19.24 -12.96 5.69
C SER A 619 -19.72 -11.73 6.46
N LEU A 620 -19.17 -10.56 6.13
CA LEU A 620 -19.50 -9.27 6.76
C LEU A 620 -20.95 -8.85 6.50
N MET A 621 -21.47 -9.03 5.29
CA MET A 621 -22.88 -8.73 4.97
C MET A 621 -23.85 -9.66 5.70
N HIS A 622 -23.54 -10.96 5.76
CA HIS A 622 -24.32 -11.93 6.52
C HIS A 622 -24.30 -11.60 8.01
N TYR A 623 -23.14 -11.24 8.57
CA TYR A 623 -23.02 -10.79 9.96
C TYR A 623 -23.88 -9.55 10.24
N ALA A 624 -23.83 -8.52 9.38
CA ALA A 624 -24.60 -7.30 9.54
C ALA A 624 -26.12 -7.55 9.55
N GLU A 625 -26.61 -8.42 8.65
CA GLU A 625 -28.01 -8.82 8.61
C GLU A 625 -28.42 -9.67 9.81
N GLY A 626 -27.58 -10.60 10.25
CA GLY A 626 -27.78 -11.34 11.50
C GLY A 626 -27.96 -10.40 12.69
N MET A 627 -27.11 -9.37 12.80
CA MET A 627 -27.22 -8.34 13.85
C MET A 627 -28.52 -7.54 13.76
N ARG A 628 -29.01 -7.23 12.55
CA ARG A 628 -30.32 -6.59 12.35
C ARG A 628 -31.46 -7.50 12.82
N LEU A 629 -31.42 -8.77 12.44
CA LEU A 629 -32.44 -9.77 12.78
C LEU A 629 -32.55 -10.02 14.29
N ILE A 630 -31.42 -9.99 15.02
CA ILE A 630 -31.42 -10.01 16.50
C ILE A 630 -32.22 -8.83 17.08
N ARG A 631 -32.06 -7.62 16.52
CA ARG A 631 -32.80 -6.43 16.98
C ARG A 631 -34.29 -6.52 16.63
N SER A 632 -34.65 -7.13 15.51
CA SER A 632 -36.05 -7.38 15.13
C SER A 632 -36.65 -8.64 15.77
N GLN A 633 -35.96 -9.25 16.75
CA GLN A 633 -36.39 -10.44 17.48
C GLN A 633 -36.55 -11.72 16.64
N ASP A 634 -36.00 -11.76 15.43
CA ASP A 634 -35.97 -12.96 14.60
C ASP A 634 -34.66 -13.74 14.81
N LEU A 635 -34.60 -14.41 15.96
CA LEU A 635 -33.39 -15.12 16.40
C LEU A 635 -33.02 -16.30 15.50
N ASN A 636 -34.00 -17.02 14.95
CA ASN A 636 -33.73 -18.23 14.15
C ASN A 636 -33.12 -17.88 12.79
N THR A 637 -33.66 -16.85 12.12
CA THR A 637 -33.08 -16.36 10.87
C THR A 637 -31.71 -15.73 11.11
N ALA A 638 -31.53 -14.99 12.22
CA ALA A 638 -30.23 -14.44 12.61
C ALA A 638 -29.14 -15.53 12.73
N ILE A 639 -29.46 -16.65 13.40
CA ILE A 639 -28.54 -17.79 13.53
C ILE A 639 -28.14 -18.33 12.15
N THR A 640 -29.06 -18.40 11.19
CA THR A 640 -28.75 -18.89 9.84
C THR A 640 -27.71 -17.98 9.16
N HIS A 641 -27.88 -16.66 9.26
CA HIS A 641 -26.90 -15.72 8.72
C HIS A 641 -25.55 -15.79 9.46
N PHE A 642 -25.55 -15.93 10.79
CA PHE A 642 -24.29 -16.09 11.54
C PHE A 642 -23.57 -17.40 11.20
N ILE A 643 -24.29 -18.50 10.96
CA ILE A 643 -23.70 -19.75 10.45
C ILE A 643 -23.02 -19.49 9.11
N THR A 644 -23.71 -18.85 8.16
CA THR A 644 -23.11 -18.52 6.85
C THR A 644 -21.87 -17.64 7.00
N ALA A 645 -21.91 -16.63 7.87
CA ALA A 645 -20.75 -15.77 8.11
C ALA A 645 -19.55 -16.56 8.69
N THR A 646 -19.79 -17.44 9.65
CA THR A 646 -18.76 -18.32 10.23
C THR A 646 -18.26 -19.38 9.26
N ASP A 647 -19.12 -19.90 8.37
CA ASP A 647 -18.72 -20.88 7.36
C ASP A 647 -17.85 -20.26 6.25
N ILE A 648 -18.14 -19.00 5.88
CA ILE A 648 -17.33 -18.23 4.92
C ILE A 648 -15.98 -17.83 5.53
N GLU A 649 -15.96 -17.36 6.79
CA GLU A 649 -14.75 -16.91 7.47
C GLU A 649 -14.54 -17.65 8.82
N PRO A 650 -14.07 -18.91 8.79
CA PRO A 650 -13.99 -19.77 9.97
C PRO A 650 -12.88 -19.40 10.95
N THR A 651 -11.95 -18.52 10.57
CA THR A 651 -10.86 -18.03 11.44
C THR A 651 -11.28 -16.80 12.27
N ASN A 652 -12.44 -16.19 11.98
CA ASN A 652 -12.90 -14.98 12.64
C ASN A 652 -13.55 -15.29 14.00
N SER A 653 -12.83 -15.00 15.09
CA SER A 653 -13.29 -15.26 16.46
C SER A 653 -14.56 -14.49 16.83
N ASN A 654 -14.78 -13.29 16.30
CA ASN A 654 -15.97 -12.50 16.59
C ASN A 654 -17.24 -13.17 16.03
N TYR A 655 -17.17 -13.77 14.84
CA TYR A 655 -18.31 -14.45 14.24
C TYR A 655 -18.68 -15.71 15.03
N LEU A 656 -17.68 -16.52 15.39
CA LEU A 656 -17.88 -17.68 16.25
C LEU A 656 -18.46 -17.29 17.62
N TYR A 657 -17.94 -16.22 18.22
CA TYR A 657 -18.43 -15.71 19.50
C TYR A 657 -19.91 -15.31 19.43
N ILE A 658 -20.28 -14.50 18.44
CA ILE A 658 -21.66 -14.01 18.27
C ILE A 658 -22.63 -15.14 17.90
N LEU A 659 -22.22 -16.07 17.02
CA LEU A 659 -23.01 -17.27 16.71
C LEU A 659 -23.27 -18.11 17.98
N SER A 660 -22.24 -18.29 18.81
CA SER A 660 -22.35 -19.08 20.05
C SER A 660 -23.28 -18.42 21.07
N LEU A 661 -23.23 -17.09 21.20
CA LEU A 661 -24.19 -16.34 22.03
C LEU A 661 -25.62 -16.43 21.49
N ALA A 662 -25.80 -16.35 20.17
CA ALA A 662 -27.12 -16.48 19.55
C ALA A 662 -27.71 -17.89 19.77
N LEU A 663 -26.89 -18.94 19.66
CA LEU A 663 -27.27 -20.32 19.96
C LEU A 663 -27.67 -20.50 21.43
N ASP A 664 -26.89 -19.95 22.37
CA ASP A 664 -27.22 -19.99 23.80
C ASP A 664 -28.57 -19.31 24.08
N LYS A 665 -28.80 -18.12 23.50
CA LYS A 665 -30.06 -17.39 23.62
C LYS A 665 -31.24 -18.17 23.05
N ALA A 666 -31.02 -18.99 22.02
CA ALA A 666 -32.04 -19.87 21.44
C ALA A 666 -32.26 -21.17 22.23
N GLY A 667 -31.63 -21.33 23.41
CA GLY A 667 -31.70 -22.54 24.23
C GLY A 667 -30.86 -23.70 23.69
N LYS A 668 -30.00 -23.46 22.70
CA LYS A 668 -29.11 -24.46 22.08
C LYS A 668 -27.70 -24.40 22.69
N THR A 669 -27.61 -24.23 24.01
CA THR A 669 -26.34 -24.03 24.74
C THR A 669 -25.36 -25.19 24.51
N GLN A 670 -25.83 -26.43 24.55
CA GLN A 670 -25.00 -27.62 24.28
C GLN A 670 -24.31 -27.51 22.91
N ARG A 671 -25.07 -27.10 21.87
CA ARG A 671 -24.54 -26.93 20.52
C ARG A 671 -23.53 -25.80 20.43
N ALA A 672 -23.75 -24.70 21.14
CA ALA A 672 -22.79 -23.60 21.23
C ALA A 672 -21.46 -24.08 21.82
N ILE A 673 -21.49 -24.88 22.90
CA ILE A 673 -20.30 -25.42 23.55
C ILE A 673 -19.53 -26.37 22.62
N GLU A 674 -20.23 -27.27 21.92
CA GLU A 674 -19.64 -28.16 20.91
C GLU A 674 -18.94 -27.35 19.80
N LEU A 675 -19.61 -26.33 19.28
CA LEU A 675 -19.08 -25.47 18.23
C LEU A 675 -17.81 -24.75 18.70
N LEU A 676 -17.86 -24.12 19.88
CA LEU A 676 -16.71 -23.45 20.49
C LEU A 676 -15.52 -24.40 20.68
N LYS A 677 -15.78 -25.64 21.12
CA LYS A 677 -14.74 -26.65 21.34
C LYS A 677 -14.09 -27.09 20.01
N ILE A 678 -14.88 -27.22 18.95
CA ILE A 678 -14.41 -27.64 17.62
C ILE A 678 -13.65 -26.53 16.90
N GLN A 679 -14.16 -25.30 16.92
CA GLN A 679 -13.63 -24.20 16.10
C GLN A 679 -12.66 -23.27 16.85
N SER A 680 -12.65 -23.23 18.20
CA SER A 680 -11.69 -22.38 18.93
C SER A 680 -10.20 -22.65 18.63
N PRO A 681 -9.75 -23.83 18.18
CA PRO A 681 -8.37 -24.03 17.76
C PRO A 681 -8.00 -23.34 16.45
N SER A 682 -8.97 -23.04 15.57
CA SER A 682 -8.74 -22.47 14.23
C SER A 682 -8.99 -20.97 14.13
N VAL A 683 -9.46 -20.32 15.20
CA VAL A 683 -9.73 -18.87 15.20
C VAL A 683 -8.55 -18.06 15.72
N GLU A 684 -8.35 -16.88 15.14
CA GLU A 684 -7.39 -15.89 15.61
C GLU A 684 -7.93 -15.14 16.85
N GLY A 685 -7.08 -14.83 17.82
CA GLY A 685 -7.51 -14.12 19.04
C GLY A 685 -8.55 -14.91 19.86
N ARG A 686 -8.29 -16.20 20.12
CA ARG A 686 -9.27 -17.14 20.73
C ARG A 686 -9.63 -16.90 22.21
N TYR A 687 -9.12 -15.86 22.86
CA TYR A 687 -9.27 -15.66 24.31
C TYR A 687 -10.74 -15.54 24.74
N GLU A 688 -11.48 -14.62 24.13
CA GLU A 688 -12.89 -14.34 24.42
C GLU A 688 -13.78 -15.54 24.11
N VAL A 689 -13.46 -16.27 23.04
CA VAL A 689 -14.16 -17.47 22.59
C VAL A 689 -14.01 -18.60 23.61
N LEU A 690 -12.81 -18.79 24.15
CA LEU A 690 -12.56 -19.78 25.21
C LEU A 690 -13.19 -19.38 26.55
N GLN A 691 -13.17 -18.09 26.90
CA GLN A 691 -13.88 -17.59 28.08
C GLN A 691 -15.39 -17.84 27.99
N LEU A 692 -15.98 -17.62 26.82
CA LEU A 692 -17.39 -17.94 26.58
C LEU A 692 -17.65 -19.43 26.73
N GLY A 693 -16.80 -20.29 26.14
CA GLY A 693 -16.90 -21.74 26.27
C GLY A 693 -16.85 -22.21 27.72
N LEU A 694 -15.94 -21.64 28.51
CA LEU A 694 -15.84 -21.91 29.95
C LEU A 694 -17.13 -21.52 30.70
N ALA A 695 -17.64 -20.32 30.46
CA ALA A 695 -18.84 -19.81 31.11
C ALA A 695 -20.10 -20.63 30.75
N LEU A 696 -20.27 -21.00 29.49
CA LEU A 696 -21.40 -21.84 29.04
C LEU A 696 -21.29 -23.27 29.58
N SER A 697 -20.09 -23.84 29.64
CA SER A 697 -19.86 -25.17 30.24
C SER A 697 -20.21 -25.18 31.73
N GLN A 698 -19.85 -24.11 32.46
CA GLN A 698 -20.23 -23.93 33.85
C GLN A 698 -21.76 -23.80 34.00
N LYS A 699 -22.43 -23.01 33.14
CA LYS A 699 -23.89 -22.86 33.11
C LYS A 699 -24.60 -24.20 32.93
N MET A 700 -24.06 -25.12 32.13
CA MET A 700 -24.66 -26.44 31.85
C MET A 700 -24.20 -27.56 32.79
N GLY A 701 -23.19 -27.33 33.63
CA GLY A 701 -22.63 -28.37 34.50
C GLY A 701 -21.80 -29.43 33.75
N LEU A 702 -21.23 -29.07 32.60
CA LEU A 702 -20.42 -29.96 31.77
C LEU A 702 -18.94 -29.93 32.22
N ASN A 703 -18.56 -30.86 33.09
CA ASN A 703 -17.24 -30.87 33.73
C ASN A 703 -16.07 -31.10 32.77
N ASP A 704 -16.27 -31.93 31.73
CA ASP A 704 -15.22 -32.25 30.76
C ASP A 704 -14.92 -31.05 29.85
N GLU A 705 -15.97 -30.42 29.32
CA GLU A 705 -15.89 -29.18 28.53
C GLU A 705 -15.31 -28.04 29.35
N PHE A 706 -15.76 -27.85 30.60
CA PHE A 706 -15.22 -26.85 31.51
C PHE A 706 -13.71 -27.04 31.72
N THR A 707 -13.29 -28.29 31.95
CA THR A 707 -11.87 -28.62 32.13
C THR A 707 -11.06 -28.37 30.86
N TYR A 708 -11.62 -28.66 29.68
CA TYR A 708 -11.00 -28.35 28.39
C TYR A 708 -10.76 -26.85 28.22
N PHE A 709 -11.81 -26.02 28.31
CA PHE A 709 -11.69 -24.57 28.09
C PHE A 709 -10.76 -23.91 29.10
N ARG A 710 -10.79 -24.35 30.37
CA ARG A 710 -9.86 -23.86 31.40
C ARG A 710 -8.41 -24.16 31.04
N LYS A 711 -8.10 -25.39 30.62
CA LYS A 711 -6.73 -25.77 30.22
C LYS A 711 -6.25 -24.96 29.01
N GLU A 712 -7.11 -24.72 28.04
CA GLU A 712 -6.76 -23.91 26.87
C GLU A 712 -6.53 -22.44 27.23
N LEU A 713 -7.32 -21.86 28.13
CA LEU A 713 -7.08 -20.50 28.65
C LEU A 713 -5.76 -20.40 29.42
N GLU A 714 -5.45 -21.40 30.25
CA GLU A 714 -4.17 -21.45 30.98
C GLU A 714 -2.96 -21.51 30.06
N LYS A 715 -3.06 -22.14 28.88
CA LYS A 715 -1.98 -22.14 27.88
C LYS A 715 -1.73 -20.75 27.32
N ILE A 716 -2.79 -19.98 27.06
CA ILE A 716 -2.69 -18.62 26.53
C ILE A 716 -2.13 -17.65 27.58
N GLN A 717 -2.49 -17.81 28.86
CA GLN A 717 -2.03 -16.92 29.93
C GLN A 717 -0.59 -17.19 30.41
N ARG A 718 0.03 -18.31 30.00
CA ARG A 718 1.41 -18.67 30.35
C ARG A 718 2.44 -18.28 29.28
N LEU A 719 1.96 -17.90 28.10
CA LEU A 719 2.72 -17.24 27.04
C LEU A 719 2.68 -15.73 27.31
#